data_AF-A0A952SN77-F1
#
_entry.id   AF-A0A952SN77-F1
#
_cell.length_a   1.000
_cell.length_b   1.000
_cell.length_c   1.000
_cell.angle_alpha   90.00
_cell.angle_beta   90.00
_cell.angle_gamma   90.00
#
_symmetry.space_group_name_H-M   'P 1'
#
loop_
_entity.id
_entity.type
_entity.pdbx_description
1 polymer ?
#
loop_
_entity_poly.entity_id
_entity_poly.type
_entity_poly.pdbx_seq_one_letter_code
_entity_poly.pdbx_strand_id
1 'polypeptide(L)'
;MHTSPPSNPVFRFIPLFVLLSCVLLLLPAPACADDECEPHWVAGLFCPPGITGFVDVMAIWDDGTEQAVYVGGSFTIAGCANDVQNIAKWDGTSWSSLTGANGTGVNDVVRALQVFDDGSGPALYVGGNFTIAGGVAANRIARWSGTDWSALTTQGGNGVGGIQSARVQDLVVFDDGTGAALYAGGAFSTAGGVTVNNIAKWNGTSWLALAGSQGTGVSSTVNTLAVFDDGAGPALYTGGHFTFAGGIPVNRIARWDGTEWTSLTGSNGEGLTAVTFVPNVRDMVVFDDGKGAGLFVGGVFTTAGGTAANRIAKWDGSEWHSLSGPSGNGINEFVNALAVFDDGTGPVLYAGGMFSTAGGISVENIAAWNGSEWSTMPGVQDSSSDASISSLIQFDDASGSKLIVGGVFNTAGGEQCESVASWSGSQWTALVEPANKIGTTHEVHSFATYDDGSGPALFVGGPFTRAGGVDIFYGIAKWDGQTWSELNGPGPYSGLTRAADCLVVFDDGLGGGPALYAGGSFTLASGITANRIARWNGTTWSALEGPNGIGMSGIQIQVRVAALKVFDEGTGPALYAGGHFTTAGGVTVNHIARWNGTLWSALTGDGGIIGVNNAVEAIEVFDDGTGPALYVGGAFITAGGVTVNRIARWNGTTWSALSGPNGTGVTPFSVYALTTFDDGTGPALYAAGNFGTAGGASASRIARWDGTNWSSLGIPGENAIHNAIRALTVFDDGTGPALFACGAFYSIGNLNCSGVAKWNGFQWSGLSGPAGIGVSGTNDLFVRALAAFDDGSGLGLYVGGSFKSAGGIVSENIAKWQACPMASPPCPADVNGDGVLNFFDIQHFLAAFSSGNPAADFNGDGTLDFFDVQLFLGLFAAGCD
;
A
#
# COMPACT_ATOMS: atom_id res chain seq x y z
N MET A 1 -2.86 4.25 76.86
CA MET A 1 -1.69 5.00 77.39
C MET A 1 -0.48 4.57 76.60
N HIS A 2 0.15 5.51 75.88
CA HIS A 2 1.60 5.74 75.72
C HIS A 2 2.55 4.56 75.37
N THR A 3 3.49 4.65 74.41
CA THR A 3 3.80 5.66 73.36
C THR A 3 4.79 5.08 72.34
N SER A 4 4.89 5.68 71.14
CA SER A 4 5.89 5.36 70.09
C SER A 4 7.19 6.23 70.21
N PRO A 5 8.03 6.42 69.16
CA PRO A 5 9.38 5.85 68.92
C PRO A 5 10.48 6.97 69.05
N PRO A 6 11.52 7.22 68.19
CA PRO A 6 12.29 6.44 67.16
C PRO A 6 13.85 6.66 67.21
N SER A 7 14.58 6.25 66.13
CA SER A 7 15.75 6.94 65.50
C SER A 7 17.15 6.94 66.16
N ASN A 8 18.30 7.11 65.48
CA ASN A 8 18.82 6.71 64.13
C ASN A 8 20.38 6.95 64.12
N PRO A 9 21.24 6.28 63.32
CA PRO A 9 22.72 6.40 63.41
C PRO A 9 23.43 7.01 62.18
N VAL A 10 24.67 7.53 62.33
CA VAL A 10 25.63 7.76 61.20
C VAL A 10 27.11 7.63 61.64
N PHE A 11 27.99 7.23 60.69
CA PHE A 11 29.48 7.15 60.67
C PHE A 11 30.10 5.95 61.43
N ARG A 12 30.70 4.92 60.80
CA ARG A 12 31.83 4.80 59.81
C ARG A 12 33.19 5.29 60.38
N PHE A 13 34.35 4.65 60.18
CA PHE A 13 34.89 3.78 59.12
C PHE A 13 35.96 2.78 59.64
N ILE A 14 36.29 1.71 58.88
CA ILE A 14 37.63 1.09 58.63
C ILE A 14 37.46 -0.17 57.72
N PRO A 15 38.44 -0.58 56.87
CA PRO A 15 38.14 -1.27 55.60
C PRO A 15 38.14 -2.82 55.64
N LEU A 16 37.62 -3.41 54.56
CA LEU A 16 37.19 -4.81 54.45
C LEU A 16 38.01 -5.61 53.42
N PHE A 17 38.44 -6.83 53.77
CA PHE A 17 38.94 -7.84 52.84
C PHE A 17 38.43 -9.22 53.28
N VAL A 18 38.08 -10.08 52.31
CA VAL A 18 37.62 -11.48 52.47
C VAL A 18 36.22 -11.69 53.10
N LEU A 19 35.16 -11.67 52.25
CA LEU A 19 34.00 -12.61 52.25
C LEU A 19 32.85 -12.10 51.34
N LEU A 20 32.75 -12.61 50.11
CA LEU A 20 31.59 -12.64 49.19
C LEU A 20 32.02 -13.47 47.95
N SER A 21 31.21 -14.24 47.22
CA SER A 21 29.75 -14.39 47.17
C SER A 21 29.37 -15.85 46.85
N CYS A 22 28.34 -16.40 47.50
CA CYS A 22 27.67 -17.66 47.11
C CYS A 22 26.18 -17.64 47.48
N VAL A 23 25.48 -16.65 46.92
CA VAL A 23 24.01 -16.68 46.74
C VAL A 23 23.77 -16.08 45.35
N LEU A 24 23.85 -16.90 44.31
CA LEU A 24 23.45 -16.48 42.97
C LEU A 24 21.93 -16.65 42.88
N LEU A 25 21.23 -15.54 42.63
CA LEU A 25 19.80 -15.55 42.36
C LEU A 25 19.52 -16.33 41.07
N LEU A 26 18.46 -17.14 41.09
CA LEU A 26 17.80 -17.61 39.88
C LEU A 26 17.12 -16.41 39.20
N LEU A 27 17.91 -15.60 38.51
CA LEU A 27 17.44 -14.86 37.36
C LEU A 27 17.39 -15.85 36.19
N PRO A 28 16.36 -15.82 35.32
CA PRO A 28 16.52 -16.44 34.02
C PRO A 28 17.74 -15.80 33.36
N ALA A 29 18.60 -16.61 32.75
CA ALA A 29 19.52 -16.08 31.76
C ALA A 29 18.69 -15.33 30.71
N PRO A 30 19.18 -14.22 30.12
CA PRO A 30 18.57 -13.74 28.88
C PRO A 30 18.56 -14.93 27.92
N ALA A 31 17.38 -15.28 27.42
CA ALA A 31 17.32 -16.25 26.34
C ALA A 31 18.13 -15.68 25.18
N CYS A 32 19.18 -16.39 24.75
CA CYS A 32 19.71 -16.20 23.42
C CYS A 32 18.54 -16.49 22.46
N ALA A 33 18.10 -15.46 21.76
CA ALA A 33 16.90 -15.51 20.93
C ALA A 33 17.23 -16.11 19.55
N ASP A 34 17.75 -17.34 19.55
CA ASP A 34 18.28 -18.04 18.37
C ASP A 34 17.49 -19.33 18.04
N ASP A 35 16.28 -19.51 18.60
CA ASP A 35 15.47 -20.74 18.44
C ASP A 35 14.23 -20.56 17.52
N GLU A 36 13.90 -19.33 17.08
CA GLU A 36 12.79 -19.08 16.14
C GLU A 36 13.14 -17.97 15.13
N CYS A 37 13.77 -18.35 14.03
CA CYS A 37 14.05 -17.48 12.90
C CYS A 37 13.54 -18.15 11.61
N GLU A 38 12.24 -18.00 11.35
CA GLU A 38 11.62 -18.41 10.10
C GLU A 38 11.55 -17.22 9.14
N PRO A 39 11.77 -17.42 7.83
CA PRO A 39 11.62 -16.37 6.83
C PRO A 39 10.15 -15.92 6.74
N HIS A 40 9.93 -14.61 6.62
CA HIS A 40 8.61 -14.00 6.80
C HIS A 40 8.42 -12.72 5.99
N TRP A 41 7.16 -12.35 5.75
CA TRP A 41 6.80 -11.05 5.16
C TRP A 41 6.97 -9.92 6.19
N VAL A 42 7.67 -8.85 5.80
CA VAL A 42 7.92 -7.69 6.68
C VAL A 42 6.70 -6.78 6.75
N ALA A 43 6.28 -6.40 7.96
CA ALA A 43 5.17 -5.49 8.21
C ALA A 43 5.60 -4.02 8.34
N GLY A 44 4.68 -3.10 8.04
CA GLY A 44 4.89 -1.66 8.20
C GLY A 44 5.81 -1.03 7.15
N LEU A 45 6.07 -1.73 6.05
CA LEU A 45 6.90 -1.28 4.93
C LEU A 45 6.10 -1.35 3.63
N PHE A 46 6.27 -0.33 2.79
CA PHE A 46 5.61 -0.15 1.50
C PHE A 46 4.07 -0.14 1.53
N CYS A 47 3.53 0.49 2.57
CA CYS A 47 2.11 0.71 2.75
C CYS A 47 1.55 1.72 1.72
N PRO A 48 0.25 1.66 1.38
CA PRO A 48 -0.41 2.71 0.61
C PRO A 48 -0.49 4.02 1.42
N PRO A 49 -0.55 5.19 0.76
CA PRO A 49 -0.92 6.43 1.42
C PRO A 49 -2.41 6.41 1.83
N GLY A 50 -2.75 7.02 2.98
CA GLY A 50 -4.12 7.35 3.37
C GLY A 50 -5.06 6.14 3.51
N ILE A 51 -6.30 6.29 3.05
CA ILE A 51 -7.36 5.28 3.14
C ILE A 51 -7.84 4.89 1.74
N THR A 52 -7.78 3.59 1.43
CA THR A 52 -8.29 3.07 0.15
C THR A 52 -9.75 2.61 0.30
N GLY A 53 -10.68 3.52 0.05
CA GLY A 53 -12.13 3.26 0.09
C GLY A 53 -12.93 4.52 0.40
N PHE A 54 -14.18 4.37 0.82
CA PHE A 54 -15.05 5.52 1.08
C PHE A 54 -14.95 5.94 2.55
N VAL A 55 -14.70 7.22 2.81
CA VAL A 55 -14.86 7.82 4.15
C VAL A 55 -16.22 8.51 4.22
N ASP A 56 -17.10 8.03 5.10
CA ASP A 56 -18.45 8.60 5.29
C ASP A 56 -18.50 9.56 6.50
N VAL A 57 -17.70 9.32 7.55
CA VAL A 57 -17.74 10.09 8.80
C VAL A 57 -16.37 10.13 9.48
N MET A 58 -16.11 11.20 10.22
CA MET A 58 -14.94 11.34 11.08
C MET A 58 -15.34 11.94 12.44
N ALA A 59 -14.61 11.62 13.50
CA ALA A 59 -14.74 12.26 14.81
C ALA A 59 -13.38 12.40 15.49
N ILE A 60 -13.27 13.39 16.38
CA ILE A 60 -12.11 13.55 17.24
C ILE A 60 -12.40 12.93 18.60
N TRP A 61 -11.49 12.09 19.09
CA TRP A 61 -11.60 11.50 20.41
C TRP A 61 -10.22 11.24 21.04
N ASP A 62 -10.13 11.42 22.35
CA ASP A 62 -8.99 11.05 23.18
C ASP A 62 -9.41 9.80 23.97
N ASP A 63 -8.76 8.67 23.66
CA ASP A 63 -8.98 7.36 24.31
C ASP A 63 -8.11 7.15 25.56
N GLY A 64 -7.46 8.22 26.04
CA GLY A 64 -6.55 8.20 27.17
C GLY A 64 -5.07 8.06 26.77
N THR A 65 -4.75 8.03 25.47
CA THR A 65 -3.38 8.22 24.99
C THR A 65 -3.15 9.70 24.67
N GLU A 66 -3.74 10.17 23.58
CA GLU A 66 -3.71 11.54 23.04
C GLU A 66 -4.92 11.71 22.12
N GLN A 67 -5.24 12.96 21.76
CA GLN A 67 -6.37 13.26 20.87
C GLN A 67 -6.09 12.77 19.44
N ALA A 68 -6.97 11.92 18.91
CA ALA A 68 -6.80 11.27 17.61
C ALA A 68 -8.01 11.47 16.68
N VAL A 69 -7.79 11.33 15.37
CA VAL A 69 -8.85 11.31 14.36
C VAL A 69 -9.35 9.88 14.17
N TYR A 70 -10.63 9.64 14.43
CA TYR A 70 -11.29 8.38 14.13
C TYR A 70 -12.07 8.52 12.83
N VAL A 71 -11.83 7.61 11.89
CA VAL A 71 -12.42 7.66 10.54
C VAL A 71 -13.27 6.42 10.33
N GLY A 72 -14.51 6.60 9.87
CA GLY A 72 -15.48 5.55 9.60
C GLY A 72 -16.04 5.63 8.17
N GLY A 73 -16.30 4.48 7.57
CA GLY A 73 -16.85 4.43 6.22
C GLY A 73 -16.91 3.02 5.67
N SER A 74 -16.53 2.85 4.40
CA SER A 74 -16.50 1.59 3.66
C SER A 74 -15.11 1.37 3.06
N PHE A 75 -14.18 0.88 3.89
CA PHE A 75 -12.78 0.65 3.54
C PHE A 75 -12.18 -0.50 4.36
N THR A 76 -11.13 -1.14 3.82
CA THR A 76 -10.41 -2.23 4.50
C THR A 76 -8.89 -2.01 4.55
N ILE A 77 -8.45 -0.79 4.24
CA ILE A 77 -7.03 -0.39 4.17
C ILE A 77 -6.93 1.04 4.70
N ALA A 78 -6.01 1.26 5.65
CA ALA A 78 -5.65 2.58 6.18
C ALA A 78 -4.15 2.56 6.51
N GLY A 79 -3.33 3.23 5.70
CA GLY A 79 -1.87 3.25 5.85
C GLY A 79 -1.27 1.85 6.05
N CYS A 80 -0.46 1.70 7.10
CA CYS A 80 0.16 0.43 7.48
C CYS A 80 -0.69 -0.46 8.40
N ALA A 81 -1.95 -0.09 8.71
CA ALA A 81 -2.78 -0.83 9.62
C ALA A 81 -3.28 -2.15 8.99
N ASN A 82 -2.94 -3.27 9.63
CA ASN A 82 -3.48 -4.57 9.27
C ASN A 82 -4.91 -4.76 9.83
N ASP A 83 -5.69 -5.63 9.16
CA ASP A 83 -7.04 -6.06 9.56
C ASP A 83 -8.08 -4.93 9.76
N VAL A 84 -7.87 -3.79 9.11
CA VAL A 84 -8.82 -2.66 9.10
C VAL A 84 -10.17 -3.11 8.53
N GLN A 85 -11.25 -2.82 9.28
CA GLN A 85 -12.62 -3.15 8.88
C GLN A 85 -13.53 -1.94 9.14
N ASN A 86 -13.69 -1.10 8.12
CA ASN A 86 -14.63 0.03 8.05
C ASN A 86 -14.45 1.17 9.08
N ILE A 87 -13.48 1.05 9.99
CA ILE A 87 -13.09 2.07 10.97
C ILE A 87 -11.60 1.96 11.32
N ALA A 88 -10.93 3.12 11.44
CA ALA A 88 -9.52 3.24 11.81
C ALA A 88 -9.27 4.49 12.68
N LYS A 89 -8.16 4.49 13.43
CA LYS A 89 -7.65 5.62 14.22
C LYS A 89 -6.37 6.16 13.54
N TRP A 90 -6.26 7.47 13.41
CA TRP A 90 -5.06 8.20 13.05
C TRP A 90 -4.55 8.97 14.27
N ASP A 91 -3.37 8.63 14.76
CA ASP A 91 -2.77 9.22 15.97
C ASP A 91 -1.97 10.52 15.70
N GLY A 92 -1.98 11.03 14.47
CA GLY A 92 -1.13 12.14 14.03
C GLY A 92 0.09 11.68 13.23
N THR A 93 0.49 10.41 13.35
CA THR A 93 1.67 9.82 12.69
C THR A 93 1.43 8.47 12.03
N SER A 94 0.50 7.65 12.55
CA SER A 94 0.23 6.30 12.07
C SER A 94 -1.25 5.95 12.09
N TRP A 95 -1.63 5.06 11.18
CA TRP A 95 -2.95 4.44 11.14
C TRP A 95 -2.97 3.17 11.99
N SER A 96 -4.06 2.95 12.72
CA SER A 96 -4.29 1.73 13.51
C SER A 96 -5.73 1.25 13.41
N SER A 97 -5.92 -0.07 13.51
CA SER A 97 -7.23 -0.71 13.49
C SER A 97 -7.81 -0.85 14.91
N LEU A 98 -9.13 -0.65 15.06
CA LEU A 98 -9.80 -0.73 16.35
C LEU A 98 -10.04 -2.19 16.75
N THR A 99 -9.02 -2.81 17.32
CA THR A 99 -8.99 -4.23 17.73
C THR A 99 -9.30 -4.39 19.21
N GLY A 100 -10.43 -5.03 19.53
CA GLY A 100 -10.78 -5.43 20.90
C GLY A 100 -10.62 -6.93 21.14
N ALA A 101 -10.93 -7.39 22.36
CA ALA A 101 -10.63 -8.76 22.79
C ALA A 101 -11.23 -9.91 21.95
N ASN A 102 -12.28 -9.64 21.15
CA ASN A 102 -12.94 -10.64 20.30
C ASN A 102 -12.80 -10.36 18.78
N GLY A 103 -12.06 -9.33 18.36
CA GLY A 103 -11.83 -9.00 16.95
C GLY A 103 -11.76 -7.50 16.64
N THR A 104 -11.67 -7.19 15.34
CA THR A 104 -11.32 -5.85 14.83
C THR A 104 -12.46 -5.19 14.06
N GLY A 105 -12.60 -3.87 14.23
CA GLY A 105 -13.48 -3.00 13.44
C GLY A 105 -14.95 -3.42 13.42
N VAL A 106 -15.65 -3.16 12.30
CA VAL A 106 -17.07 -3.51 12.12
C VAL A 106 -17.35 -4.11 10.74
N ASN A 107 -18.39 -4.95 10.63
CA ASN A 107 -18.62 -5.77 9.43
C ASN A 107 -19.41 -5.12 8.28
N ASP A 108 -19.75 -3.83 8.35
CA ASP A 108 -20.45 -3.06 7.31
C ASP A 108 -20.21 -1.55 7.57
N VAL A 109 -20.67 -0.67 6.68
CA VAL A 109 -20.36 0.76 6.66
C VAL A 109 -20.64 1.48 7.99
N VAL A 110 -19.66 2.25 8.47
CA VAL A 110 -19.82 3.24 9.56
C VAL A 110 -20.30 4.57 8.99
N ARG A 111 -21.25 5.21 9.67
CA ARG A 111 -21.93 6.44 9.20
C ARG A 111 -22.01 7.55 10.25
N ALA A 112 -21.93 7.20 11.53
CA ALA A 112 -21.99 8.15 12.63
C ALA A 112 -20.89 7.83 13.65
N LEU A 113 -20.23 8.86 14.16
CA LEU A 113 -19.23 8.77 15.21
C LEU A 113 -19.47 9.90 16.21
N GLN A 114 -19.71 9.57 17.48
CA GLN A 114 -19.98 10.56 18.52
C GLN A 114 -19.34 10.13 19.84
N VAL A 115 -18.63 11.04 20.49
CA VAL A 115 -18.12 10.81 21.85
C VAL A 115 -19.26 11.04 22.85
N PHE A 116 -19.49 10.10 23.75
CA PHE A 116 -20.49 10.22 24.82
C PHE A 116 -20.00 9.54 26.11
N ASP A 117 -20.29 10.15 27.25
CA ASP A 117 -20.09 9.55 28.57
C ASP A 117 -21.46 9.11 29.12
N ASP A 118 -21.64 7.79 29.23
CA ASP A 118 -22.84 7.14 29.76
C ASP A 118 -22.82 6.98 31.30
N GLY A 119 -21.80 7.53 31.96
CA GLY A 119 -21.50 7.34 33.38
C GLY A 119 -20.40 6.32 33.66
N SER A 120 -19.89 5.63 32.63
CA SER A 120 -18.70 4.76 32.73
C SER A 120 -17.42 5.39 32.15
N GLY A 121 -17.47 6.67 31.79
CA GLY A 121 -16.38 7.44 31.17
C GLY A 121 -16.63 7.68 29.68
N PRO A 122 -15.99 8.73 29.09
CA PRO A 122 -16.12 9.04 27.68
C PRO A 122 -15.73 7.85 26.80
N ALA A 123 -16.56 7.56 25.80
CA ALA A 123 -16.32 6.52 24.81
C ALA A 123 -16.79 6.93 23.43
N LEU A 124 -16.22 6.33 22.40
CA LEU A 124 -16.66 6.53 21.02
C LEU A 124 -17.85 5.63 20.72
N TYR A 125 -19.00 6.25 20.46
CA TYR A 125 -20.18 5.57 19.97
C TYR A 125 -20.18 5.59 18.44
N VAL A 126 -20.32 4.41 17.86
CA VAL A 126 -20.17 4.15 16.43
C VAL A 126 -21.52 3.69 15.90
N GLY A 127 -22.08 4.41 14.93
CA GLY A 127 -23.34 4.10 14.27
C GLY A 127 -23.15 3.79 12.78
N GLY A 128 -23.99 2.94 12.20
CA GLY A 128 -23.91 2.60 10.77
C GLY A 128 -24.88 1.52 10.32
N ASN A 129 -24.45 0.72 9.35
CA ASN A 129 -25.20 -0.40 8.78
C ASN A 129 -24.95 -1.74 9.51
N PHE A 130 -23.83 -1.85 10.23
CA PHE A 130 -23.24 -3.10 10.71
C PHE A 130 -24.08 -3.91 11.70
N THR A 131 -23.70 -5.17 11.87
CA THR A 131 -24.32 -6.15 12.79
C THR A 131 -23.34 -6.72 13.81
N ILE A 132 -22.04 -6.55 13.58
CA ILE A 132 -20.95 -7.03 14.41
C ILE A 132 -19.91 -5.91 14.54
N ALA A 133 -19.42 -5.70 15.76
CA ALA A 133 -18.34 -4.78 16.08
C ALA A 133 -17.32 -5.51 16.99
N GLY A 134 -16.08 -5.65 16.54
CA GLY A 134 -15.02 -6.38 17.25
C GLY A 134 -15.41 -7.79 17.69
N GLY A 135 -16.08 -8.56 16.83
CA GLY A 135 -16.62 -9.88 17.14
C GLY A 135 -17.88 -9.90 18.01
N VAL A 136 -18.26 -8.78 18.63
CA VAL A 136 -19.49 -8.64 19.42
C VAL A 136 -20.66 -8.34 18.50
N ALA A 137 -21.75 -9.11 18.60
CA ALA A 137 -23.00 -8.78 17.90
C ALA A 137 -23.53 -7.42 18.42
N ALA A 138 -23.60 -6.42 17.54
CA ALA A 138 -24.00 -5.05 17.86
C ALA A 138 -24.79 -4.48 16.66
N ASN A 139 -26.10 -4.29 16.82
CA ASN A 139 -26.95 -3.93 15.69
C ASN A 139 -26.94 -2.42 15.41
N ARG A 140 -26.19 -2.01 14.39
CA ARG A 140 -26.11 -0.64 13.82
C ARG A 140 -25.63 0.45 14.75
N ILE A 141 -25.36 0.11 16.01
CA ILE A 141 -24.73 0.98 16.99
C ILE A 141 -23.93 0.15 18.01
N ALA A 142 -22.71 0.60 18.30
CA ALA A 142 -21.78 0.01 19.27
C ALA A 142 -21.05 1.11 20.04
N ARG A 143 -20.47 0.74 21.18
CA ARG A 143 -19.60 1.58 22.02
C ARG A 143 -18.20 0.98 22.04
N TRP A 144 -17.21 1.77 21.62
CA TRP A 144 -15.78 1.47 21.70
C TRP A 144 -15.19 2.16 22.93
N SER A 145 -14.62 1.39 23.87
CA SER A 145 -14.04 1.92 25.12
C SER A 145 -12.62 2.48 24.99
N GLY A 146 -12.01 2.40 23.80
CA GLY A 146 -10.57 2.61 23.61
C GLY A 146 -9.79 1.29 23.64
N THR A 147 -10.38 0.24 24.21
CA THR A 147 -9.80 -1.12 24.27
C THR A 147 -10.73 -2.20 23.75
N ASP A 148 -12.04 -2.04 23.91
CA ASP A 148 -13.02 -3.09 23.66
C ASP A 148 -14.33 -2.56 23.05
N TRP A 149 -14.93 -3.43 22.24
CA TRP A 149 -16.24 -3.21 21.63
C TRP A 149 -17.35 -3.75 22.53
N SER A 150 -18.44 -2.99 22.65
CA SER A 150 -19.62 -3.36 23.43
C SER A 150 -20.91 -2.95 22.73
N ALA A 151 -21.96 -3.76 22.91
CA ALA A 151 -23.26 -3.53 22.29
C ALA A 151 -24.23 -2.83 23.25
N LEU A 152 -24.98 -1.84 22.76
CA LEU A 152 -26.01 -1.13 23.52
C LEU A 152 -27.24 -2.04 23.73
N THR A 153 -27.15 -2.88 24.75
CA THR A 153 -28.09 -3.97 25.02
C THR A 153 -29.04 -3.61 26.16
N THR A 154 -30.32 -3.90 25.98
CA THR A 154 -31.36 -3.86 27.02
C THR A 154 -31.98 -5.26 27.16
N GLN A 155 -32.88 -5.45 28.13
CA GLN A 155 -33.67 -6.70 28.22
C GLN A 155 -34.55 -6.95 26.99
N GLY A 156 -34.89 -5.91 26.23
CA GLY A 156 -35.79 -6.00 25.06
C GLY A 156 -35.09 -6.17 23.72
N GLY A 157 -33.77 -5.94 23.64
CA GLY A 157 -33.03 -6.06 22.40
C GLY A 157 -31.62 -5.46 22.44
N ASN A 158 -30.93 -5.57 21.32
CA ASN A 158 -29.55 -5.10 21.13
C ASN A 158 -29.55 -4.09 19.98
N GLY A 159 -29.06 -2.88 20.24
CA GLY A 159 -28.93 -1.81 19.25
C GLY A 159 -30.26 -1.34 18.66
N VAL A 160 -30.25 -0.95 17.39
CA VAL A 160 -31.43 -0.49 16.64
C VAL A 160 -31.78 -1.43 15.48
N GLY A 161 -33.04 -1.44 15.06
CA GLY A 161 -33.53 -2.37 14.02
C GLY A 161 -35.01 -2.22 13.69
N GLY A 162 -35.67 -3.35 13.42
CA GLY A 162 -37.11 -3.44 13.13
C GLY A 162 -37.51 -3.27 11.65
N ILE A 163 -36.55 -2.95 10.77
CA ILE A 163 -36.68 -2.99 9.31
C ILE A 163 -35.42 -3.64 8.70
N GLN A 164 -35.49 -4.15 7.47
CA GLN A 164 -34.34 -4.82 6.83
C GLN A 164 -33.17 -3.87 6.55
N SER A 165 -33.44 -2.71 5.96
CA SER A 165 -32.44 -1.67 5.65
C SER A 165 -32.16 -0.74 6.83
N ALA A 166 -32.21 -1.28 8.06
CA ALA A 166 -32.05 -0.50 9.28
C ALA A 166 -30.61 -0.01 9.42
N ARG A 167 -30.43 1.28 9.74
CA ARG A 167 -29.13 1.93 9.93
C ARG A 167 -29.23 3.16 10.83
N VAL A 168 -28.15 3.45 11.56
CA VAL A 168 -27.92 4.77 12.15
C VAL A 168 -27.19 5.61 11.10
N GLN A 169 -27.70 6.81 10.86
CA GLN A 169 -27.11 7.81 9.95
C GLN A 169 -26.31 8.85 10.73
N ASP A 170 -26.79 9.22 11.93
CA ASP A 170 -26.14 10.25 12.75
C ASP A 170 -26.36 10.03 14.26
N LEU A 171 -25.46 10.59 15.06
CA LEU A 171 -25.39 10.52 16.50
C LEU A 171 -25.02 11.89 17.08
N VAL A 172 -25.82 12.41 18.01
CA VAL A 172 -25.49 13.65 18.73
C VAL A 172 -25.75 13.50 20.23
N VAL A 173 -24.97 14.20 21.06
CA VAL A 173 -25.26 14.34 22.50
C VAL A 173 -26.14 15.57 22.73
N PHE A 174 -27.25 15.39 23.45
CA PHE A 174 -28.15 16.46 23.85
C PHE A 174 -28.66 16.24 25.27
N ASP A 175 -28.86 17.31 26.04
CA ASP A 175 -29.55 17.29 27.33
C ASP A 175 -30.91 17.97 27.18
N ASP A 176 -31.98 17.18 27.27
CA ASP A 176 -33.36 17.64 27.22
C ASP A 176 -33.92 18.06 28.59
N GLY A 177 -33.05 18.34 29.55
CA GLY A 177 -33.39 18.63 30.95
C GLY A 177 -33.55 17.38 31.82
N THR A 178 -33.35 16.18 31.26
CA THR A 178 -33.28 14.91 32.03
C THR A 178 -31.87 14.34 32.16
N GLY A 179 -30.86 15.10 31.71
CA GLY A 179 -29.46 14.70 31.67
C GLY A 179 -28.98 14.41 30.24
N ALA A 180 -27.71 14.71 29.99
CA ALA A 180 -27.05 14.45 28.72
C ALA A 180 -27.24 12.99 28.27
N ALA A 181 -27.63 12.81 27.01
CA ALA A 181 -27.94 11.53 26.42
C ALA A 181 -27.54 11.50 24.95
N LEU A 182 -27.30 10.30 24.43
CA LEU A 182 -26.99 10.08 23.03
C LEU A 182 -28.28 9.90 22.23
N TYR A 183 -28.49 10.73 21.20
CA TYR A 183 -29.61 10.63 20.28
C TYR A 183 -29.12 10.00 18.98
N ALA A 184 -29.76 8.90 18.58
CA ALA A 184 -29.49 8.22 17.32
C ALA A 184 -30.57 8.57 16.30
N GLY A 185 -30.16 9.06 15.14
CA GLY A 185 -31.01 9.30 13.98
C GLY A 185 -30.68 8.33 12.86
N GLY A 186 -31.66 7.87 12.11
CA GLY A 186 -31.42 7.01 10.95
C GLY A 186 -32.68 6.49 10.30
N ALA A 187 -32.63 5.25 9.82
CA ALA A 187 -33.79 4.51 9.35
C ALA A 187 -33.97 3.27 10.25
N PHE A 188 -34.96 3.27 11.13
CA PHE A 188 -35.26 2.13 12.03
C PHE A 188 -36.62 2.33 12.73
N SER A 189 -37.21 1.24 13.22
CA SER A 189 -38.51 1.23 13.91
C SER A 189 -38.46 0.66 15.34
N THR A 190 -37.28 0.17 15.77
CA THR A 190 -37.06 -0.31 17.14
C THR A 190 -35.66 0.07 17.63
N ALA A 191 -35.53 0.34 18.93
CA ALA A 191 -34.26 0.56 19.63
C ALA A 191 -34.33 -0.15 21.00
N GLY A 192 -33.43 -1.10 21.28
CA GLY A 192 -33.47 -1.90 22.51
C GLY A 192 -34.82 -2.59 22.79
N GLY A 193 -35.54 -3.00 21.74
CA GLY A 193 -36.88 -3.58 21.83
C GLY A 193 -38.03 -2.57 22.01
N VAL A 194 -37.74 -1.30 22.25
CA VAL A 194 -38.74 -0.21 22.31
C VAL A 194 -39.12 0.21 20.89
N THR A 195 -40.42 0.36 20.62
CA THR A 195 -40.90 0.93 19.35
C THR A 195 -40.58 2.41 19.28
N VAL A 196 -39.90 2.81 18.22
CA VAL A 196 -39.45 4.18 17.92
C VAL A 196 -39.70 4.44 16.43
N ASN A 197 -39.57 5.68 15.96
CA ASN A 197 -39.68 5.98 14.52
C ASN A 197 -38.50 6.84 14.07
N ASN A 198 -37.47 6.20 13.51
CA ASN A 198 -36.29 6.81 12.86
C ASN A 198 -35.39 7.69 13.76
N ILE A 199 -35.78 7.94 15.01
CA ILE A 199 -35.00 8.63 16.03
C ILE A 199 -35.28 8.02 17.42
N ALA A 200 -34.23 7.87 18.23
CA ALA A 200 -34.31 7.34 19.60
C ALA A 200 -33.24 7.96 20.51
N LYS A 201 -33.50 7.99 21.82
CA LYS A 201 -32.60 8.49 22.87
C LYS A 201 -32.02 7.32 23.68
N TRP A 202 -30.72 7.33 23.95
CA TRP A 202 -30.01 6.42 24.85
C TRP A 202 -29.51 7.18 26.08
N ASN A 203 -30.05 6.86 27.26
CA ASN A 203 -29.71 7.51 28.53
C ASN A 203 -28.59 6.80 29.31
N GLY A 204 -27.67 6.13 28.60
CA GLY A 204 -26.61 5.30 29.20
C GLY A 204 -27.06 3.91 29.66
N THR A 205 -28.36 3.67 29.86
CA THR A 205 -28.87 2.36 30.35
C THR A 205 -30.07 1.80 29.57
N SER A 206 -30.81 2.66 28.86
CA SER A 206 -32.05 2.29 28.19
C SER A 206 -32.34 3.17 26.98
N TRP A 207 -33.03 2.58 25.99
CA TRP A 207 -33.54 3.28 24.83
C TRP A 207 -34.92 3.87 25.12
N LEU A 208 -35.14 5.11 24.71
CA LEU A 208 -36.36 5.89 24.90
C LEU A 208 -36.84 6.45 23.56
N ALA A 209 -38.16 6.49 23.37
CA ALA A 209 -38.79 7.05 22.19
C ALA A 209 -39.08 8.55 22.38
N LEU A 210 -38.83 9.37 21.36
CA LEU A 210 -39.20 10.79 21.37
C LEU A 210 -40.67 10.92 21.00
N ALA A 211 -41.55 11.02 22.00
CA ALA A 211 -42.99 11.12 21.83
C ALA A 211 -43.49 12.53 22.15
N GLY A 212 -44.00 13.23 21.13
CA GLY A 212 -44.77 14.46 21.31
C GLY A 212 -46.28 14.16 21.43
N SER A 213 -47.07 15.19 21.69
CA SER A 213 -48.52 15.08 21.95
C SER A 213 -49.35 14.38 20.86
N GLN A 214 -48.91 14.38 19.59
CA GLN A 214 -49.64 13.77 18.47
C GLN A 214 -49.00 12.47 17.93
N GLY A 215 -47.85 12.03 18.45
CA GLY A 215 -47.15 10.85 17.94
C GLY A 215 -45.66 10.75 18.29
N THR A 216 -45.03 9.67 17.80
CA THR A 216 -43.66 9.30 18.16
C THR A 216 -42.70 9.41 16.97
N GLY A 217 -41.54 10.02 17.19
CA GLY A 217 -40.44 10.14 16.23
C GLY A 217 -40.82 10.83 14.93
N VAL A 218 -40.19 10.45 13.82
CA VAL A 218 -40.38 11.06 12.50
C VAL A 218 -40.73 10.05 11.40
N SER A 219 -41.43 10.48 10.34
CA SER A 219 -42.06 9.58 9.35
C SER A 219 -41.12 8.87 8.36
N SER A 220 -39.84 9.23 8.31
CA SER A 220 -38.84 8.66 7.38
C SER A 220 -37.43 8.89 7.90
N THR A 221 -36.42 8.47 7.14
CA THR A 221 -34.99 8.56 7.48
C THR A 221 -34.59 9.94 8.00
N VAL A 222 -33.99 9.97 9.19
CA VAL A 222 -33.14 11.08 9.66
C VAL A 222 -31.76 10.90 9.05
N ASN A 223 -31.18 11.97 8.49
CA ASN A 223 -29.82 11.97 7.96
C ASN A 223 -28.83 12.67 8.89
N THR A 224 -29.28 13.68 9.64
CA THR A 224 -28.45 14.54 10.49
C THR A 224 -29.23 15.06 11.69
N LEU A 225 -28.52 15.32 12.79
CA LEU A 225 -28.95 15.83 14.07
C LEU A 225 -28.01 16.96 14.51
N ALA A 226 -28.55 18.06 15.01
CA ALA A 226 -27.74 19.15 15.57
C ALA A 226 -28.40 19.73 16.81
N VAL A 227 -27.60 20.24 17.75
CA VAL A 227 -28.10 21.01 18.89
C VAL A 227 -27.90 22.49 18.61
N PHE A 228 -28.96 23.28 18.70
CA PHE A 228 -28.92 24.73 18.50
C PHE A 228 -29.84 25.42 19.51
N ASP A 229 -29.47 26.64 19.92
CA ASP A 229 -30.31 27.50 20.75
C ASP A 229 -30.80 28.67 19.89
N ASP A 230 -32.09 28.65 19.56
CA ASP A 230 -32.79 29.71 18.81
C ASP A 230 -33.28 30.86 19.69
N GLY A 231 -32.76 30.97 20.93
CA GLY A 231 -33.17 31.94 21.93
C GLY A 231 -34.31 31.46 22.83
N ALA A 232 -34.88 30.27 22.57
CA ALA A 232 -35.81 29.59 23.46
C ALA A 232 -35.14 28.51 24.33
N GLY A 233 -33.80 28.41 24.29
CA GLY A 233 -32.99 27.40 24.96
C GLY A 233 -32.57 26.28 24.00
N PRO A 234 -31.50 25.52 24.33
CA PRO A 234 -30.97 24.47 23.47
C PRO A 234 -32.03 23.42 23.12
N ALA A 235 -32.11 23.09 21.83
CA ALA A 235 -33.03 22.11 21.29
C ALA A 235 -32.36 21.21 20.26
N LEU A 236 -32.92 20.02 20.08
CA LEU A 236 -32.47 19.06 19.08
C LEU A 236 -33.15 19.34 17.75
N TYR A 237 -32.39 19.69 16.73
CA TYR A 237 -32.84 19.82 15.35
C TYR A 237 -32.55 18.52 14.63
N THR A 238 -33.53 18.04 13.89
CA THR A 238 -33.48 16.78 13.14
C THR A 238 -33.68 17.10 11.68
N GLY A 239 -32.81 16.60 10.79
CA GLY A 239 -32.88 16.81 9.34
C GLY A 239 -32.89 15.49 8.57
N GLY A 240 -33.63 15.41 7.45
CA GLY A 240 -33.63 14.20 6.61
C GLY A 240 -34.71 14.15 5.53
N HIS A 241 -35.32 12.98 5.35
CA HIS A 241 -36.31 12.69 4.30
C HIS A 241 -37.78 12.73 4.78
N PHE A 242 -38.03 12.98 6.06
CA PHE A 242 -39.35 12.89 6.68
C PHE A 242 -40.25 14.09 6.39
N THR A 243 -41.55 13.88 6.57
CA THR A 243 -42.63 14.85 6.33
C THR A 243 -43.56 15.02 7.52
N PHE A 244 -43.37 14.20 8.57
CA PHE A 244 -44.01 14.39 9.87
C PHE A 244 -42.99 14.17 10.99
N ALA A 245 -43.12 14.93 12.07
CA ALA A 245 -42.39 14.76 13.33
C ALA A 245 -43.40 14.87 14.48
N GLY A 246 -43.38 13.94 15.43
CA GLY A 246 -44.33 13.95 16.56
C GLY A 246 -45.80 13.92 16.17
N GLY A 247 -46.13 13.49 14.94
CA GLY A 247 -47.48 13.54 14.36
C GLY A 247 -47.85 14.85 13.62
N ILE A 248 -47.07 15.93 13.74
CA ILE A 248 -47.31 17.19 13.00
C ILE A 248 -46.60 17.20 11.63
N PRO A 249 -47.16 17.87 10.60
CA PRO A 249 -46.49 18.03 9.31
C PRO A 249 -45.23 18.90 9.42
N VAL A 250 -44.15 18.50 8.75
CA VAL A 250 -42.86 19.22 8.72
C VAL A 250 -42.20 19.08 7.34
N ASN A 251 -41.31 20.00 6.99
CA ASN A 251 -40.64 20.01 5.68
C ASN A 251 -39.15 19.67 5.83
N ARG A 252 -38.84 18.36 5.93
CA ARG A 252 -37.46 17.81 5.97
C ARG A 252 -36.61 18.15 7.19
N ILE A 253 -37.03 19.12 8.01
CA ILE A 253 -36.39 19.53 9.25
C ILE A 253 -37.44 19.80 10.33
N ALA A 254 -37.13 19.46 11.59
CA ALA A 254 -37.97 19.69 12.77
C ALA A 254 -37.12 19.96 14.01
N ARG A 255 -37.67 20.71 14.98
CA ARG A 255 -37.08 21.00 16.29
C ARG A 255 -37.78 20.16 17.36
N TRP A 256 -37.02 19.66 18.32
CA TRP A 256 -37.49 18.94 19.50
C TRP A 256 -36.99 19.66 20.76
N ASP A 257 -37.91 20.15 21.58
CA ASP A 257 -37.61 20.95 22.79
C ASP A 257 -37.35 20.12 24.06
N GLY A 258 -37.31 18.79 23.92
CA GLY A 258 -37.32 17.84 25.03
C GLY A 258 -38.68 17.23 25.33
N THR A 259 -39.77 17.84 24.86
CA THR A 259 -41.16 17.42 25.13
C THR A 259 -42.07 17.42 23.90
N GLU A 260 -41.93 18.39 22.99
CA GLU A 260 -42.76 18.53 21.79
C GLU A 260 -41.93 18.77 20.53
N TRP A 261 -42.51 18.39 19.39
CA TRP A 261 -41.96 18.62 18.06
C TRP A 261 -42.56 19.89 17.45
N THR A 262 -41.73 20.75 16.85
CA THR A 262 -42.17 21.93 16.10
C THR A 262 -41.58 21.98 14.69
N SER A 263 -42.36 22.52 13.76
CA SER A 263 -41.98 22.71 12.36
C SER A 263 -41.18 23.99 12.18
N LEU A 264 -40.05 23.95 11.47
CA LEU A 264 -39.37 25.17 11.03
C LEU A 264 -40.04 25.67 9.74
N THR A 265 -40.80 26.75 9.87
CA THR A 265 -41.39 27.49 8.74
C THR A 265 -41.00 28.95 8.85
N GLY A 266 -40.61 29.56 7.73
CA GLY A 266 -40.47 31.03 7.70
C GLY A 266 -41.83 31.73 7.74
N SER A 267 -41.81 33.07 7.74
CA SER A 267 -42.98 33.96 7.68
C SER A 267 -44.07 33.57 6.67
N ASN A 268 -43.70 32.92 5.55
CA ASN A 268 -44.64 32.47 4.52
C ASN A 268 -45.33 31.12 4.83
N GLY A 269 -45.01 30.47 5.94
CA GLY A 269 -45.54 29.14 6.32
C GLY A 269 -44.88 27.96 5.59
N GLU A 270 -43.88 28.21 4.74
CA GLU A 270 -43.10 27.18 4.05
C GLU A 270 -41.80 26.86 4.80
N GLY A 271 -41.33 25.61 4.67
CA GLY A 271 -40.02 25.16 5.15
C GLY A 271 -39.05 24.92 3.99
N LEU A 272 -38.34 23.78 4.00
CA LEU A 272 -37.42 23.39 2.93
C LEU A 272 -38.15 22.64 1.80
N THR A 273 -38.10 23.16 0.56
CA THR A 273 -38.80 22.59 -0.59
C THR A 273 -37.94 22.50 -1.86
N ALA A 274 -38.39 21.69 -2.81
CA ALA A 274 -37.81 21.56 -4.15
C ALA A 274 -38.90 21.22 -5.19
N VAL A 275 -38.72 21.70 -6.42
CA VAL A 275 -39.71 21.55 -7.51
C VAL A 275 -39.47 20.31 -8.36
N THR A 276 -38.22 19.93 -8.59
CA THR A 276 -37.83 18.90 -9.59
C THR A 276 -37.37 17.57 -9.00
N PHE A 277 -37.20 17.49 -7.68
CA PHE A 277 -36.73 16.29 -6.96
C PHE A 277 -37.28 16.28 -5.54
N VAL A 278 -37.19 15.13 -4.86
CA VAL A 278 -37.58 15.01 -3.44
C VAL A 278 -36.53 15.68 -2.57
N PRO A 279 -36.86 16.72 -1.79
CA PRO A 279 -35.84 17.40 -1.00
C PRO A 279 -35.39 16.57 0.21
N ASN A 280 -34.15 16.80 0.65
CA ASN A 280 -33.65 16.31 1.93
C ASN A 280 -32.65 17.30 2.54
N VAL A 281 -32.47 17.18 3.86
CA VAL A 281 -31.30 17.69 4.55
C VAL A 281 -30.25 16.56 4.59
N ARG A 282 -28.98 16.89 4.41
CA ARG A 282 -27.85 15.97 4.56
C ARG A 282 -27.02 16.28 5.80
N ASP A 283 -26.77 17.56 6.10
CA ASP A 283 -25.98 17.97 7.25
C ASP A 283 -26.43 19.32 7.82
N MET A 284 -26.09 19.60 9.09
CA MET A 284 -26.45 20.81 9.83
C MET A 284 -25.33 21.21 10.81
N VAL A 285 -24.89 22.47 10.76
CA VAL A 285 -23.89 23.01 11.69
C VAL A 285 -24.33 24.37 12.26
N VAL A 286 -23.94 24.65 13.51
CA VAL A 286 -24.14 25.99 14.10
C VAL A 286 -22.94 26.87 13.79
N PHE A 287 -23.20 28.08 13.27
CA PHE A 287 -22.17 29.07 12.96
C PHE A 287 -22.68 30.49 13.26
N ASP A 288 -21.81 31.36 13.75
CA ASP A 288 -22.09 32.80 13.85
C ASP A 288 -21.38 33.53 12.71
N ASP A 289 -22.17 34.04 11.76
CA ASP A 289 -21.70 34.77 10.59
C ASP A 289 -21.47 36.27 10.86
N GLY A 290 -21.29 36.64 12.13
CA GLY A 290 -21.21 38.03 12.60
C GLY A 290 -22.58 38.72 12.69
N LYS A 291 -23.68 38.01 12.43
CA LYS A 291 -25.06 38.49 12.55
C LYS A 291 -25.84 37.74 13.63
N GLY A 292 -25.13 36.99 14.49
CA GLY A 292 -25.69 36.09 15.49
C GLY A 292 -25.68 34.64 15.00
N ALA A 293 -25.44 33.73 15.93
CA ALA A 293 -25.46 32.28 15.69
C ALA A 293 -26.74 31.83 14.97
N GLY A 294 -26.59 30.96 13.98
CA GLY A 294 -27.70 30.31 13.30
C GLY A 294 -27.36 28.87 12.94
N LEU A 295 -28.41 28.09 12.65
CA LEU A 295 -28.28 26.73 12.15
C LEU A 295 -28.16 26.77 10.62
N PHE A 296 -26.97 26.46 10.11
CA PHE A 296 -26.72 26.32 8.68
C PHE A 296 -27.05 24.89 8.26
N VAL A 297 -27.83 24.76 7.19
CA VAL A 297 -28.46 23.51 6.77
C VAL A 297 -28.05 23.22 5.33
N GLY A 298 -27.39 22.08 5.13
CA GLY A 298 -26.92 21.59 3.83
C GLY A 298 -27.75 20.42 3.34
N GLY A 299 -27.91 20.27 2.02
CA GLY A 299 -28.54 19.08 1.46
C GLY A 299 -28.98 19.23 0.01
N VAL A 300 -30.24 18.87 -0.25
CA VAL A 300 -30.81 18.82 -1.60
C VAL A 300 -32.16 19.53 -1.59
N PHE A 301 -32.16 20.85 -1.74
CA PHE A 301 -33.35 21.70 -1.80
C PHE A 301 -33.10 22.95 -2.67
N THR A 302 -34.16 23.65 -3.10
CA THR A 302 -34.06 24.92 -3.88
C THR A 302 -34.62 26.13 -3.13
N THR A 303 -35.36 25.90 -2.06
CA THR A 303 -36.18 26.92 -1.41
C THR A 303 -36.20 26.69 0.10
N ALA A 304 -36.11 27.76 0.87
CA ALA A 304 -36.23 27.78 2.33
C ALA A 304 -37.11 28.99 2.74
N GLY A 305 -38.17 28.76 3.52
CA GLY A 305 -39.07 29.85 3.95
C GLY A 305 -39.88 30.51 2.83
N GLY A 306 -39.98 29.88 1.65
CA GLY A 306 -40.53 30.49 0.42
C GLY A 306 -39.51 31.34 -0.37
N THR A 307 -38.30 31.54 0.16
CA THR A 307 -37.19 32.23 -0.53
C THR A 307 -36.31 31.22 -1.26
N ALA A 308 -35.80 31.57 -2.44
CA ALA A 308 -34.82 30.73 -3.14
C ALA A 308 -33.55 30.57 -2.29
N ALA A 309 -33.13 29.32 -2.07
CA ALA A 309 -31.93 28.96 -1.32
C ALA A 309 -31.46 27.59 -1.85
N ASN A 310 -30.46 27.57 -2.73
CA ASN A 310 -30.05 26.31 -3.37
C ASN A 310 -29.09 25.53 -2.48
N ARG A 311 -29.58 24.40 -1.94
CA ARG A 311 -28.85 23.36 -1.17
C ARG A 311 -28.13 23.81 0.10
N ILE A 312 -28.11 25.11 0.40
CA ILE A 312 -27.63 25.66 1.66
C ILE A 312 -28.46 26.88 2.08
N ALA A 313 -28.82 26.93 3.37
CA ALA A 313 -29.58 28.02 3.99
C ALA A 313 -29.20 28.18 5.47
N LYS A 314 -29.39 29.37 6.04
CA LYS A 314 -29.29 29.65 7.48
C LYS A 314 -30.68 29.79 8.08
N TRP A 315 -30.93 29.15 9.23
CA TRP A 315 -32.05 29.45 10.12
C TRP A 315 -31.54 30.32 11.28
N ASP A 316 -32.14 31.50 11.47
CA ASP A 316 -31.73 32.44 12.54
C ASP A 316 -32.48 32.25 13.88
N GLY A 317 -33.32 31.22 13.96
CA GLY A 317 -34.26 31.00 15.06
C GLY A 317 -35.70 31.39 14.74
N SER A 318 -35.91 32.22 13.70
CA SER A 318 -37.23 32.73 13.31
C SER A 318 -37.50 32.73 11.79
N GLU A 319 -36.48 32.96 10.96
CA GLU A 319 -36.57 33.06 9.52
C GLU A 319 -35.43 32.34 8.81
N TRP A 320 -35.68 32.01 7.54
CA TRP A 320 -34.71 31.38 6.63
C TRP A 320 -33.98 32.42 5.78
N HIS A 321 -32.66 32.35 5.74
CA HIS A 321 -31.79 33.22 4.95
C HIS A 321 -31.00 32.42 3.91
N SER A 322 -30.96 32.92 2.67
CA SER A 322 -30.16 32.34 1.59
C SER A 322 -28.70 32.79 1.65
N LEU A 323 -27.75 31.88 1.43
CA LEU A 323 -26.33 32.23 1.24
C LEU A 323 -26.08 32.56 -0.24
N SER A 324 -26.42 33.78 -0.64
CA SER A 324 -26.17 34.27 -2.00
C SER A 324 -24.74 34.79 -2.18
N GLY A 325 -24.17 34.59 -3.36
CA GLY A 325 -22.90 35.18 -3.79
C GLY A 325 -23.09 36.22 -4.91
N PRO A 326 -22.00 36.68 -5.54
CA PRO A 326 -22.01 37.82 -6.47
C PRO A 326 -22.78 37.56 -7.78
N SER A 327 -22.96 36.30 -8.18
CA SER A 327 -23.57 35.91 -9.47
C SER A 327 -24.56 34.75 -9.37
N GLY A 328 -24.76 34.17 -8.18
CA GLY A 328 -25.64 33.01 -7.96
C GLY A 328 -26.09 32.88 -6.51
N ASN A 329 -27.13 32.06 -6.30
CA ASN A 329 -27.70 31.80 -4.99
C ASN A 329 -27.37 30.35 -4.57
N GLY A 330 -26.74 30.18 -3.40
CA GLY A 330 -26.41 28.86 -2.85
C GLY A 330 -25.39 28.08 -3.69
N ILE A 331 -25.52 26.75 -3.66
CA ILE A 331 -24.67 25.76 -4.34
C ILE A 331 -25.47 25.07 -5.45
N ASN A 332 -24.84 24.62 -6.55
CA ASN A 332 -25.58 24.02 -7.68
C ASN A 332 -26.02 22.57 -7.44
N GLU A 333 -25.19 21.77 -6.77
CA GLU A 333 -25.40 20.32 -6.57
C GLU A 333 -25.39 19.95 -5.08
N PHE A 334 -24.88 18.80 -4.68
CA PHE A 334 -25.13 18.24 -3.35
C PHE A 334 -24.16 18.81 -2.31
N VAL A 335 -24.69 19.41 -1.24
CA VAL A 335 -23.94 19.67 -0.01
C VAL A 335 -24.12 18.46 0.89
N ASN A 336 -23.02 17.78 1.23
CA ASN A 336 -23.02 16.57 2.06
C ASN A 336 -22.54 16.84 3.48
N ALA A 337 -21.59 17.77 3.64
CA ALA A 337 -20.94 18.09 4.89
C ALA A 337 -20.82 19.61 5.07
N LEU A 338 -20.95 20.07 6.31
CA LEU A 338 -20.75 21.43 6.76
C LEU A 338 -19.88 21.42 8.02
N ALA A 339 -18.83 22.25 8.05
CA ALA A 339 -18.04 22.45 9.26
C ALA A 339 -17.69 23.91 9.44
N VAL A 340 -17.51 24.32 10.69
CA VAL A 340 -16.84 25.57 11.03
C VAL A 340 -15.37 25.24 11.29
N PHE A 341 -14.48 26.04 10.70
CA PHE A 341 -13.04 25.95 10.93
C PHE A 341 -12.46 27.36 11.11
N ASP A 342 -11.60 27.52 12.10
CA ASP A 342 -10.83 28.74 12.36
C ASP A 342 -9.34 28.43 12.18
N ASP A 343 -8.72 29.08 11.19
CA ASP A 343 -7.27 28.99 10.90
C ASP A 343 -6.44 30.02 11.70
N GLY A 344 -7.05 30.69 12.67
CA GLY A 344 -6.49 31.81 13.42
C GLY A 344 -6.83 33.18 12.83
N THR A 345 -7.49 33.24 11.66
CA THR A 345 -8.03 34.50 11.09
C THR A 345 -9.50 34.75 11.46
N GLY A 346 -10.17 33.78 12.09
CA GLY A 346 -11.57 33.80 12.48
C GLY A 346 -12.35 32.61 11.91
N PRO A 347 -13.49 32.24 12.52
CA PRO A 347 -14.25 31.07 12.10
C PRO A 347 -14.92 31.29 10.75
N VAL A 348 -14.79 30.30 9.87
CA VAL A 348 -15.35 30.27 8.51
C VAL A 348 -16.17 28.99 8.34
N LEU A 349 -17.32 29.10 7.68
CA LEU A 349 -18.15 27.94 7.31
C LEU A 349 -17.63 27.31 6.02
N TYR A 350 -17.28 26.04 6.07
CA TYR A 350 -16.92 25.23 4.91
C TYR A 350 -18.10 24.34 4.52
N ALA A 351 -18.40 24.30 3.22
CA ALA A 351 -19.33 23.36 2.62
C ALA A 351 -18.56 22.37 1.76
N GLY A 352 -18.78 21.07 1.99
CA GLY A 352 -18.20 19.96 1.24
C GLY A 352 -19.30 19.10 0.61
N GLY A 353 -19.03 18.54 -0.55
CA GLY A 353 -20.00 17.69 -1.23
C GLY A 353 -19.57 17.25 -2.62
N MET A 354 -20.54 17.13 -3.53
CA MET A 354 -20.33 16.93 -4.96
C MET A 354 -20.95 18.15 -5.65
N PHE A 355 -20.13 19.14 -6.00
CA PHE A 355 -20.58 20.39 -6.62
C PHE A 355 -19.42 21.17 -7.28
N SER A 356 -19.79 22.03 -8.22
CA SER A 356 -18.86 22.81 -9.06
C SER A 356 -19.05 24.33 -8.97
N THR A 357 -20.12 24.81 -8.34
CA THR A 357 -20.29 26.25 -8.06
C THR A 357 -20.91 26.52 -6.68
N ALA A 358 -20.41 27.57 -6.01
CA ALA A 358 -20.98 28.14 -4.79
C ALA A 358 -21.12 29.66 -4.98
N GLY A 359 -22.26 30.26 -4.68
CA GLY A 359 -22.48 31.71 -4.89
C GLY A 359 -22.35 32.21 -6.34
N GLY A 360 -22.25 31.30 -7.31
CA GLY A 360 -21.95 31.58 -8.71
C GLY A 360 -20.45 31.70 -9.08
N ILE A 361 -19.53 31.43 -8.14
CA ILE A 361 -18.10 31.23 -8.42
C ILE A 361 -17.79 29.74 -8.66
N SER A 362 -16.77 29.46 -9.48
CA SER A 362 -16.33 28.08 -9.78
C SER A 362 -15.48 27.54 -8.63
N VAL A 363 -15.78 26.32 -8.21
CA VAL A 363 -15.14 25.60 -7.10
C VAL A 363 -15.11 24.11 -7.41
N GLU A 364 -14.38 23.34 -6.61
CA GLU A 364 -14.18 21.91 -6.83
C GLU A 364 -14.47 21.15 -5.53
N ASN A 365 -15.75 20.80 -5.35
CA ASN A 365 -16.30 19.99 -4.25
C ASN A 365 -16.21 20.57 -2.82
N ILE A 366 -15.48 21.68 -2.64
CA ILE A 366 -15.40 22.43 -1.39
C ILE A 366 -15.44 23.95 -1.66
N ALA A 367 -16.12 24.69 -0.78
CA ALA A 367 -16.18 26.14 -0.79
C ALA A 367 -16.29 26.70 0.63
N ALA A 368 -15.77 27.91 0.84
CA ALA A 368 -15.75 28.57 2.15
C ALA A 368 -16.64 29.83 2.15
N TRP A 369 -17.30 30.10 3.28
CA TRP A 369 -18.25 31.20 3.50
C TRP A 369 -17.86 31.99 4.75
N ASN A 370 -17.41 33.23 4.55
CA ASN A 370 -16.92 34.12 5.61
C ASN A 370 -18.03 34.89 6.36
N GLY A 371 -19.28 34.51 6.15
CA GLY A 371 -20.45 35.21 6.68
C GLY A 371 -21.08 36.25 5.73
N SER A 372 -20.40 36.65 4.67
CA SER A 372 -20.96 37.54 3.63
C SER A 372 -20.71 37.10 2.19
N GLU A 373 -19.63 36.37 1.92
CA GLU A 373 -19.18 36.01 0.58
C GLU A 373 -18.65 34.57 0.54
N TRP A 374 -18.82 33.93 -0.62
CA TRP A 374 -18.22 32.65 -0.96
C TRP A 374 -16.82 32.85 -1.55
N SER A 375 -15.84 32.05 -1.15
CA SER A 375 -14.48 32.03 -1.70
C SER A 375 -14.08 30.67 -2.26
N THR A 376 -13.12 30.67 -3.19
CA THR A 376 -12.51 29.46 -3.74
C THR A 376 -11.32 29.02 -2.88
N MET A 377 -11.06 27.72 -2.83
CA MET A 377 -9.83 27.13 -2.30
C MET A 377 -9.31 26.08 -3.28
N PRO A 378 -8.06 25.58 -3.15
CA PRO A 378 -7.55 24.52 -4.01
C PRO A 378 -8.44 23.27 -3.88
N GLY A 379 -8.86 22.71 -5.00
CA GLY A 379 -9.96 21.76 -5.07
C GLY A 379 -9.68 20.36 -4.54
N VAL A 380 -10.75 19.60 -4.26
CA VAL A 380 -10.69 18.18 -3.91
C VAL A 380 -11.24 17.36 -5.10
N GLN A 381 -10.42 16.45 -5.62
CA GLN A 381 -10.61 15.84 -6.94
C GLN A 381 -10.39 14.32 -6.96
N ASP A 382 -11.03 13.67 -7.93
CA ASP A 382 -10.94 12.24 -8.19
C ASP A 382 -10.68 12.00 -9.68
N SER A 383 -9.97 10.92 -10.02
CA SER A 383 -9.62 10.56 -11.39
C SER A 383 -10.82 10.07 -12.22
N SER A 384 -11.87 9.57 -11.56
CA SER A 384 -13.16 9.16 -12.15
C SER A 384 -14.15 10.31 -12.37
N SER A 385 -13.85 11.51 -11.85
CA SER A 385 -14.77 12.66 -11.68
C SER A 385 -15.91 12.49 -10.67
N ASP A 386 -16.05 11.33 -10.00
CA ASP A 386 -17.05 11.09 -8.95
C ASP A 386 -16.66 11.66 -7.56
N ALA A 387 -15.76 12.65 -7.55
CA ALA A 387 -15.22 13.25 -6.34
C ALA A 387 -16.32 13.79 -5.42
N SER A 388 -16.28 13.42 -4.14
CA SER A 388 -17.26 13.90 -3.16
C SER A 388 -16.68 13.96 -1.76
N ILE A 389 -16.85 15.09 -1.08
CA ILE A 389 -16.58 15.18 0.36
C ILE A 389 -17.85 14.72 1.11
N SER A 390 -17.68 13.85 2.09
CA SER A 390 -18.76 13.31 2.94
C SER A 390 -18.67 13.77 4.39
N SER A 391 -17.47 14.14 4.86
CA SER A 391 -17.25 14.59 6.24
C SER A 391 -16.20 15.69 6.30
N LEU A 392 -16.41 16.65 7.21
CA LEU A 392 -15.55 17.79 7.51
C LEU A 392 -15.46 17.95 9.03
N ILE A 393 -14.27 18.06 9.59
CA ILE A 393 -14.07 18.32 11.03
C ILE A 393 -12.84 19.22 11.27
N GLN A 394 -12.82 19.95 12.39
CA GLN A 394 -11.61 20.61 12.87
C GLN A 394 -10.81 19.66 13.77
N PHE A 395 -9.49 19.61 13.57
CA PHE A 395 -8.53 18.89 14.40
C PHE A 395 -7.34 19.80 14.72
N ASP A 396 -6.78 19.74 15.92
CA ASP A 396 -5.56 20.47 16.28
C ASP A 396 -4.50 19.47 16.74
N ASP A 397 -3.44 19.31 15.96
CA ASP A 397 -2.35 18.37 16.23
C ASP A 397 -1.17 19.03 16.95
N ALA A 398 -1.46 20.06 17.75
CA ALA A 398 -0.52 20.96 18.41
C ALA A 398 0.42 21.75 17.48
N SER A 399 0.46 21.47 16.17
CA SER A 399 1.06 22.36 15.16
C SER A 399 0.11 23.51 14.76
N GLY A 400 -1.17 23.38 15.11
CA GLY A 400 -2.24 24.34 14.87
C GLY A 400 -3.50 23.64 14.35
N SER A 401 -4.63 24.34 14.42
CA SER A 401 -5.91 23.84 13.94
C SER A 401 -5.91 23.66 12.42
N LYS A 402 -6.48 22.54 11.97
CA LYS A 402 -6.61 22.11 10.57
C LYS A 402 -8.04 21.68 10.31
N LEU A 403 -8.53 21.94 9.10
CA LEU A 403 -9.76 21.32 8.59
C LEU A 403 -9.39 19.96 7.99
N ILE A 404 -9.88 18.87 8.59
CA ILE A 404 -9.78 17.53 8.03
C ILE A 404 -10.98 17.27 7.14
N VAL A 405 -10.74 16.77 5.94
CA VAL A 405 -11.77 16.43 4.95
C VAL A 405 -11.70 14.94 4.62
N GLY A 406 -12.86 14.29 4.58
CA GLY A 406 -13.01 12.86 4.30
C GLY A 406 -14.10 12.63 3.26
N GLY A 407 -13.91 11.67 2.37
CA GLY A 407 -14.87 11.40 1.31
C GLY A 407 -14.42 10.35 0.30
N VAL A 408 -14.57 10.71 -0.97
CA VAL A 408 -14.17 9.95 -2.17
C VAL A 408 -13.34 10.91 -3.01
N PHE A 409 -12.02 10.76 -2.96
CA PHE A 409 -11.09 11.57 -3.75
C PHE A 409 -9.69 10.98 -3.69
N ASN A 410 -8.88 11.18 -4.74
CA ASN A 410 -7.47 10.81 -4.71
C ASN A 410 -6.59 12.01 -4.36
N THR A 411 -7.00 13.24 -4.74
CA THR A 411 -6.19 14.44 -4.56
C THR A 411 -6.90 15.62 -3.90
N ALA A 412 -6.11 16.46 -3.22
CA ALA A 412 -6.53 17.75 -2.67
C ALA A 412 -5.47 18.83 -2.99
N GLY A 413 -5.83 19.84 -3.77
CA GLY A 413 -4.92 20.88 -4.26
C GLY A 413 -3.78 20.38 -5.18
N GLY A 414 -3.87 19.14 -5.66
CA GLY A 414 -2.80 18.44 -6.38
C GLY A 414 -2.03 17.41 -5.54
N GLU A 415 -2.08 17.49 -4.21
CA GLU A 415 -1.47 16.50 -3.33
C GLU A 415 -2.25 15.18 -3.37
N GLN A 416 -1.53 14.05 -3.43
CA GLN A 416 -2.12 12.71 -3.33
C GLN A 416 -2.42 12.39 -1.87
N CYS A 417 -3.71 12.17 -1.56
CA CYS A 417 -4.20 12.09 -0.19
C CYS A 417 -5.03 10.83 0.14
N GLU A 418 -5.57 10.13 -0.87
CA GLU A 418 -6.36 8.90 -0.69
C GLU A 418 -7.48 9.04 0.37
N SER A 419 -8.56 9.70 -0.04
CA SER A 419 -9.83 9.87 0.69
C SER A 419 -9.80 10.61 2.04
N VAL A 420 -8.64 10.99 2.56
CA VAL A 420 -8.50 11.87 3.74
C VAL A 420 -7.38 12.90 3.58
N ALA A 421 -7.68 14.18 3.75
CA ALA A 421 -6.69 15.27 3.70
C ALA A 421 -6.91 16.30 4.82
N SER A 422 -5.87 17.06 5.15
CA SER A 422 -5.91 18.20 6.07
C SER A 422 -5.61 19.50 5.34
N TRP A 423 -6.29 20.58 5.74
CA TRP A 423 -6.08 21.94 5.22
C TRP A 423 -5.66 22.88 6.36
N SER A 424 -4.54 23.57 6.17
CA SER A 424 -3.91 24.46 7.17
C SER A 424 -4.36 25.93 7.10
N GLY A 425 -5.41 26.25 6.34
CA GLY A 425 -5.71 27.63 5.91
C GLY A 425 -4.94 28.07 4.67
N SER A 426 -3.87 27.35 4.28
CA SER A 426 -3.04 27.73 3.12
C SER A 426 -2.52 26.56 2.26
N GLN A 427 -2.38 25.36 2.81
CA GLN A 427 -1.90 24.18 2.08
C GLN A 427 -2.70 22.93 2.47
N TRP A 428 -2.82 22.02 1.50
CA TRP A 428 -3.30 20.66 1.73
C TRP A 428 -2.16 19.76 2.17
N THR A 429 -2.45 18.76 3.00
CA THR A 429 -1.49 17.74 3.43
C THR A 429 -2.23 16.43 3.69
N ALA A 430 -1.73 15.33 3.13
CA ALA A 430 -2.31 14.00 3.28
C ALA A 430 -2.12 13.45 4.71
N LEU A 431 -3.07 12.66 5.21
CA LEU A 431 -2.91 11.93 6.48
C LEU A 431 -2.22 10.59 6.19
N VAL A 432 -0.90 10.64 6.04
CA VAL A 432 -0.06 9.54 5.57
C VAL A 432 1.04 9.22 6.56
N GLU A 433 1.37 7.92 6.64
CA GLU A 433 2.53 7.40 7.36
C GLU A 433 3.83 8.13 6.97
N PRO A 434 4.90 8.05 7.80
CA PRO A 434 6.22 8.53 7.42
C PRO A 434 6.65 8.05 6.02
N ALA A 435 7.23 8.95 5.23
CA ALA A 435 7.50 8.76 3.81
C ALA A 435 8.33 7.51 3.44
N ASN A 436 9.08 6.96 4.40
CA ASN A 436 9.85 5.72 4.24
C ASN A 436 9.01 4.44 4.36
N LYS A 437 7.85 4.49 5.02
CA LYS A 437 6.92 3.37 5.06
C LYS A 437 6.06 3.25 3.80
N ILE A 438 5.98 4.29 2.96
CA ILE A 438 5.07 4.31 1.81
C ILE A 438 5.69 3.60 0.59
N GLY A 439 4.87 2.86 -0.15
CA GLY A 439 5.26 2.09 -1.34
C GLY A 439 5.35 2.94 -2.62
N THR A 440 4.97 2.33 -3.75
CA THR A 440 4.92 2.99 -5.07
C THR A 440 3.47 3.11 -5.57
N THR A 441 3.12 4.19 -6.27
CA THR A 441 1.72 4.45 -6.68
C THR A 441 1.19 3.55 -7.81
N HIS A 442 2.05 2.81 -8.50
CA HIS A 442 1.69 1.84 -9.54
C HIS A 442 2.63 0.64 -9.46
N GLU A 443 2.40 -0.37 -10.30
CA GLU A 443 3.14 -1.61 -10.26
C GLU A 443 4.66 -1.46 -10.45
N VAL A 444 5.43 -2.33 -9.80
CA VAL A 444 6.87 -2.47 -10.09
C VAL A 444 7.07 -3.45 -11.26
N HIS A 445 7.90 -3.07 -12.22
CA HIS A 445 8.27 -3.89 -13.38
C HIS A 445 9.64 -4.56 -13.23
N SER A 446 10.60 -3.89 -12.59
CA SER A 446 11.99 -4.34 -12.51
C SER A 446 12.72 -3.83 -11.28
N PHE A 447 13.79 -4.54 -10.91
CA PHE A 447 14.69 -4.20 -9.82
C PHE A 447 16.15 -4.32 -10.28
N ALA A 448 17.05 -3.56 -9.68
CA ALA A 448 18.49 -3.80 -9.72
C ALA A 448 19.16 -3.29 -8.44
N THR A 449 20.07 -4.08 -7.87
CA THR A 449 20.98 -3.62 -6.80
C THR A 449 22.17 -2.90 -7.42
N TYR A 450 22.45 -1.67 -6.98
CA TYR A 450 23.56 -0.87 -7.48
C TYR A 450 24.07 0.06 -6.38
N ASP A 451 25.37 0.28 -6.32
CA ASP A 451 25.98 1.36 -5.53
C ASP A 451 26.38 2.48 -6.49
N ASP A 452 25.76 3.65 -6.34
CA ASP A 452 26.02 4.83 -7.15
C ASP A 452 27.12 5.73 -6.59
N GLY A 453 27.86 5.26 -5.59
CA GLY A 453 28.85 6.01 -4.83
C GLY A 453 28.30 6.60 -3.53
N SER A 454 27.04 6.34 -3.18
CA SER A 454 26.44 6.70 -1.88
C SER A 454 26.05 5.49 -1.01
N GLY A 455 26.36 4.28 -1.46
CA GLY A 455 26.08 3.02 -0.76
C GLY A 455 25.17 2.10 -1.59
N PRO A 456 25.14 0.79 -1.29
CA PRO A 456 24.26 -0.17 -1.95
C PRO A 456 22.80 0.23 -1.82
N ALA A 457 22.07 0.21 -2.94
CA ALA A 457 20.65 0.54 -2.97
C ALA A 457 19.88 -0.34 -3.97
N LEU A 458 18.58 -0.48 -3.72
CA LEU A 458 17.63 -1.10 -4.62
C LEU A 458 17.03 -0.04 -5.56
N PHE A 459 17.36 -0.12 -6.84
CA PHE A 459 16.74 0.68 -7.89
C PHE A 459 15.49 -0.04 -8.38
N VAL A 460 14.38 0.69 -8.42
CA VAL A 460 13.03 0.17 -8.68
C VAL A 460 12.51 0.84 -9.95
N GLY A 461 12.12 0.05 -10.96
CA GLY A 461 11.61 0.52 -12.24
C GLY A 461 10.17 0.08 -12.50
N GLY A 462 9.32 0.96 -13.02
CA GLY A 462 7.90 0.68 -13.28
C GLY A 462 7.10 1.93 -13.68
N PRO A 463 5.80 1.82 -13.99
CA PRO A 463 4.95 2.96 -14.39
C PRO A 463 4.54 3.95 -13.27
N PHE A 464 5.15 3.88 -12.08
CA PHE A 464 4.77 4.72 -10.95
C PHE A 464 5.27 6.18 -11.05
N THR A 465 4.56 7.05 -10.33
CA THR A 465 4.73 8.52 -10.29
C THR A 465 5.06 9.06 -8.89
N ARG A 466 5.01 8.20 -7.87
CA ARG A 466 5.52 8.51 -6.52
C ARG A 466 6.12 7.23 -5.94
N ALA A 467 7.19 7.40 -5.16
CA ALA A 467 7.76 6.35 -4.33
C ALA A 467 8.03 6.93 -2.94
N GLY A 468 7.43 6.35 -1.90
CA GLY A 468 7.40 6.99 -0.60
C GLY A 468 6.65 8.33 -0.63
N GLY A 469 7.26 9.35 -0.03
CA GLY A 469 6.85 10.75 -0.14
C GLY A 469 7.54 11.53 -1.28
N VAL A 470 8.26 10.86 -2.20
CA VAL A 470 8.99 11.52 -3.30
C VAL A 470 8.19 11.45 -4.59
N ASP A 471 7.77 12.62 -5.07
CA ASP A 471 7.19 12.78 -6.41
C ASP A 471 8.26 12.52 -7.46
N ILE A 472 8.00 11.59 -8.38
CA ILE A 472 8.85 11.32 -9.53
C ILE A 472 8.04 11.57 -10.80
N PHE A 473 8.65 12.15 -11.84
CA PHE A 473 7.90 12.39 -13.08
C PHE A 473 7.34 11.09 -13.65
N TYR A 474 8.17 10.04 -13.70
CA TYR A 474 7.78 8.66 -13.97
C TYR A 474 8.98 7.72 -13.78
N GLY A 475 8.69 6.42 -13.64
CA GLY A 475 9.51 5.40 -14.30
C GLY A 475 10.58 4.70 -13.46
N ILE A 476 11.20 5.39 -12.50
CA ILE A 476 12.30 4.86 -11.69
C ILE A 476 12.50 5.63 -10.36
N ALA A 477 12.83 4.91 -9.29
CA ALA A 477 13.25 5.46 -8.00
C ALA A 477 14.35 4.59 -7.36
N LYS A 478 14.99 5.10 -6.31
CA LYS A 478 16.02 4.42 -5.52
C LYS A 478 15.54 4.27 -4.07
N TRP A 479 15.75 3.09 -3.50
CA TRP A 479 15.52 2.75 -2.09
C TRP A 479 16.85 2.35 -1.46
N ASP A 480 17.32 3.13 -0.47
CA ASP A 480 18.59 2.88 0.24
C ASP A 480 18.45 1.98 1.48
N GLY A 481 17.23 1.49 1.74
CA GLY A 481 16.88 0.75 2.95
C GLY A 481 16.17 1.55 4.04
N GLN A 482 16.24 2.88 3.98
CA GLN A 482 15.60 3.79 4.94
C GLN A 482 14.80 4.91 4.29
N THR A 483 15.13 5.31 3.06
CA THR A 483 14.49 6.42 2.35
C THR A 483 14.35 6.13 0.85
N TRP A 484 13.31 6.72 0.26
CA TRP A 484 13.16 6.82 -1.19
C TRP A 484 13.85 8.07 -1.71
N SER A 485 14.48 7.97 -2.88
CA SER A 485 15.06 9.10 -3.61
C SER A 485 14.84 8.99 -5.11
N GLU A 486 14.75 10.14 -5.77
CA GLU A 486 14.59 10.26 -7.22
C GLU A 486 15.95 10.26 -7.94
N LEU A 487 15.96 9.78 -9.20
CA LEU A 487 17.15 9.87 -10.06
C LEU A 487 17.10 11.16 -10.88
N ASN A 488 17.75 12.20 -10.34
CA ASN A 488 17.76 13.55 -10.90
C ASN A 488 18.73 13.73 -12.09
N GLY A 489 18.43 14.67 -12.98
CA GLY A 489 19.31 15.00 -14.10
C GLY A 489 19.22 16.47 -14.49
N PRO A 490 19.90 16.89 -15.58
CA PRO A 490 20.05 18.30 -15.94
C PRO A 490 18.80 18.96 -16.56
N GLY A 491 17.73 18.20 -16.80
CA GLY A 491 16.48 18.69 -17.38
C GLY A 491 15.39 19.01 -16.34
N PRO A 492 14.23 19.54 -16.76
CA PRO A 492 13.13 19.97 -15.89
C PRO A 492 12.25 18.82 -15.36
N TYR A 493 12.68 17.57 -15.54
CA TYR A 493 11.95 16.36 -15.15
C TYR A 493 12.92 15.43 -14.41
N SER A 494 12.52 14.85 -13.28
CA SER A 494 13.23 13.73 -12.65
C SER A 494 12.87 12.41 -13.32
N GLY A 495 13.69 11.36 -13.15
CA GLY A 495 13.36 10.02 -13.66
C GLY A 495 13.22 9.91 -15.20
N LEU A 496 12.22 9.16 -15.66
CA LEU A 496 12.00 8.79 -17.08
C LEU A 496 10.62 9.29 -17.57
N THR A 497 10.33 9.23 -18.87
CA THR A 497 8.99 9.63 -19.38
C THR A 497 7.95 8.51 -19.41
N ARG A 498 8.35 7.24 -19.30
CA ARG A 498 7.49 6.03 -19.22
C ARG A 498 8.24 4.95 -18.42
N ALA A 499 7.62 3.79 -18.19
CA ALA A 499 8.19 2.72 -17.37
C ALA A 499 9.60 2.27 -17.83
N ALA A 500 10.47 2.02 -16.85
CA ALA A 500 11.61 1.11 -16.99
C ALA A 500 11.10 -0.33 -16.84
N ASP A 501 11.19 -1.10 -17.92
CA ASP A 501 10.73 -2.49 -17.97
C ASP A 501 11.84 -3.48 -17.55
N CYS A 502 13.12 -3.05 -17.61
CA CYS A 502 14.27 -3.81 -17.14
C CYS A 502 15.42 -2.88 -16.68
N LEU A 503 16.22 -3.35 -15.73
CA LEU A 503 17.39 -2.67 -15.18
C LEU A 503 18.57 -3.66 -15.16
N VAL A 504 19.79 -3.17 -15.40
CA VAL A 504 21.03 -3.96 -15.20
C VAL A 504 22.20 -3.05 -14.83
N VAL A 505 23.15 -3.57 -14.05
CA VAL A 505 24.43 -2.89 -13.80
C VAL A 505 25.47 -3.39 -14.80
N PHE A 506 26.25 -2.47 -15.38
CA PHE A 506 27.31 -2.77 -16.34
C PHE A 506 28.46 -1.77 -16.21
N ASP A 507 29.70 -2.25 -16.13
CA ASP A 507 30.89 -1.42 -16.35
C ASP A 507 31.22 -1.47 -17.85
N ASP A 508 31.04 -0.34 -18.53
CA ASP A 508 31.25 -0.20 -19.96
C ASP A 508 32.70 0.14 -20.35
N GLY A 509 33.62 0.16 -19.39
CA GLY A 509 35.03 0.44 -19.61
C GLY A 509 35.32 1.89 -20.00
N LEU A 510 34.34 2.80 -19.95
CA LEU A 510 34.52 4.23 -20.25
C LEU A 510 35.16 5.01 -19.09
N GLY A 511 35.39 4.35 -17.95
CA GLY A 511 35.88 4.93 -16.72
C GLY A 511 34.76 5.46 -15.82
N GLY A 512 35.01 5.47 -14.52
CA GLY A 512 34.00 5.79 -13.48
C GLY A 512 33.40 4.57 -12.79
N GLY A 513 33.71 3.35 -13.26
CA GLY A 513 33.21 2.09 -12.69
C GLY A 513 31.85 1.66 -13.26
N PRO A 514 31.18 0.69 -12.61
CA PRO A 514 29.87 0.20 -13.02
C PRO A 514 28.83 1.33 -13.08
N ALA A 515 27.85 1.18 -13.96
CA ALA A 515 26.74 2.11 -14.13
C ALA A 515 25.42 1.35 -14.27
N LEU A 516 24.31 2.00 -13.89
CA LEU A 516 22.97 1.44 -14.05
C LEU A 516 22.44 1.74 -15.46
N TYR A 517 21.95 0.71 -16.15
CA TYR A 517 21.30 0.83 -17.45
C TYR A 517 19.81 0.52 -17.31
N ALA A 518 18.99 1.48 -17.70
CA ALA A 518 17.54 1.32 -17.74
C ALA A 518 17.10 1.03 -19.17
N GLY A 519 16.31 -0.03 -19.35
CA GLY A 519 15.63 -0.38 -20.60
C GLY A 519 14.12 -0.34 -20.39
N GLY A 520 13.36 0.14 -21.36
CA GLY A 520 11.90 0.16 -21.22
C GLY A 520 11.16 0.81 -22.38
N SER A 521 10.08 1.49 -22.04
CA SER A 521 9.15 2.09 -23.01
C SER A 521 9.28 3.62 -23.13
N PHE A 522 10.19 4.24 -22.38
CA PHE A 522 10.42 5.68 -22.28
C PHE A 522 11.11 6.30 -23.50
N THR A 523 10.98 7.63 -23.64
CA THR A 523 11.62 8.40 -24.71
C THR A 523 12.70 9.35 -24.18
N LEU A 524 12.48 9.94 -23.00
CA LEU A 524 13.46 10.80 -22.33
C LEU A 524 13.87 10.20 -20.98
N ALA A 525 15.09 10.51 -20.56
CA ALA A 525 15.61 10.31 -19.20
C ALA A 525 16.10 11.67 -18.68
N SER A 526 15.45 12.18 -17.63
CA SER A 526 15.59 13.55 -17.10
C SER A 526 15.70 14.66 -18.16
N GLY A 527 14.81 14.62 -19.16
CA GLY A 527 14.78 15.57 -20.28
C GLY A 527 15.74 15.28 -21.44
N ILE A 528 16.73 14.39 -21.28
CA ILE A 528 17.63 13.96 -22.35
C ILE A 528 16.91 12.93 -23.22
N THR A 529 16.99 13.07 -24.56
CA THR A 529 16.42 12.07 -25.47
C THR A 529 17.28 10.81 -25.45
N ALA A 530 16.72 9.72 -24.90
CA ALA A 530 17.41 8.46 -24.70
C ALA A 530 16.86 7.31 -25.56
N ASN A 531 15.57 7.37 -25.94
CA ASN A 531 14.88 6.35 -26.73
C ASN A 531 15.02 4.93 -26.17
N ARG A 532 14.29 4.64 -25.08
CA ARG A 532 14.06 3.29 -24.50
C ARG A 532 15.26 2.61 -23.87
N ILE A 533 16.44 3.22 -23.92
CA ILE A 533 17.63 2.78 -23.20
C ILE A 533 18.46 3.98 -22.74
N ALA A 534 18.86 4.00 -21.47
CA ALA A 534 19.64 5.09 -20.88
C ALA A 534 20.66 4.53 -19.88
N ARG A 535 21.78 5.24 -19.71
CA ARG A 535 22.84 4.96 -18.72
C ARG A 535 22.75 6.00 -17.61
N TRP A 536 22.84 5.56 -16.36
CA TRP A 536 22.94 6.38 -15.16
C TRP A 536 24.31 6.15 -14.52
N ASN A 537 25.15 7.19 -14.47
CA ASN A 537 26.51 7.11 -13.92
C ASN A 537 26.60 7.41 -12.41
N GLY A 538 25.48 7.34 -11.69
CA GLY A 538 25.35 7.76 -10.30
C GLY A 538 25.03 9.25 -10.08
N THR A 539 25.20 10.10 -11.09
CA THR A 539 24.92 11.55 -10.98
C THR A 539 24.11 12.14 -12.14
N THR A 540 24.21 11.54 -13.33
CA THR A 540 23.61 12.05 -14.57
C THR A 540 23.21 10.91 -15.50
N TRP A 541 22.11 11.14 -16.20
CA TRP A 541 21.66 10.29 -17.31
C TRP A 541 22.42 10.60 -18.60
N SER A 542 22.75 9.58 -19.38
CA SER A 542 23.21 9.71 -20.76
C SER A 542 22.51 8.72 -21.69
N ALA A 543 22.43 9.08 -22.97
CA ALA A 543 21.84 8.24 -23.99
C ALA A 543 22.90 7.32 -24.61
N LEU A 544 22.50 6.12 -25.05
CA LEU A 544 23.39 5.21 -25.78
C LEU A 544 23.32 5.52 -27.28
N GLU A 545 24.32 6.25 -27.76
CA GLU A 545 24.42 6.64 -29.17
C GLU A 545 24.91 5.50 -30.07
N GLY A 546 24.75 5.69 -31.38
CA GLY A 546 25.36 4.87 -32.41
C GLY A 546 25.55 5.67 -33.70
N PRO A 547 26.12 5.06 -34.75
CA PRO A 547 26.64 5.79 -35.91
C PRO A 547 25.58 6.58 -36.70
N ASN A 548 24.29 6.26 -36.56
CA ASN A 548 23.20 6.92 -37.31
C ASN A 548 21.97 7.25 -36.43
N GLY A 549 22.09 7.28 -35.11
CA GLY A 549 20.96 7.57 -34.22
C GLY A 549 21.20 7.26 -32.74
N ILE A 550 20.16 7.45 -31.94
CA ILE A 550 20.21 7.34 -30.47
C ILE A 550 19.22 6.27 -29.99
N GLY A 551 19.69 5.36 -29.14
CA GLY A 551 18.88 4.35 -28.47
C GLY A 551 18.15 3.40 -29.43
N MET A 552 16.96 2.96 -29.02
CA MET A 552 16.19 1.92 -29.72
C MET A 552 14.98 2.49 -30.48
N SER A 553 14.74 1.96 -31.68
CA SER A 553 13.66 2.36 -32.57
C SER A 553 13.12 1.19 -33.40
N GLY A 554 11.95 1.39 -33.99
CA GLY A 554 11.35 0.42 -34.91
C GLY A 554 9.98 0.85 -35.42
N ILE A 555 9.44 0.06 -36.35
CA ILE A 555 8.17 0.34 -37.05
C ILE A 555 6.92 -0.25 -36.36
N GLN A 556 7.10 -0.93 -35.22
CA GLN A 556 5.99 -1.54 -34.47
C GLN A 556 5.32 -0.54 -33.53
N ILE A 557 4.05 -0.76 -33.22
CA ILE A 557 3.23 0.13 -32.35
C ILE A 557 3.66 0.16 -30.87
N GLN A 558 4.48 -0.79 -30.42
CA GLN A 558 4.94 -0.91 -29.02
C GLN A 558 6.45 -1.14 -28.95
N VAL A 559 7.25 -0.15 -29.41
CA VAL A 559 8.71 -0.24 -29.31
C VAL A 559 9.17 -0.09 -27.86
N ARG A 560 9.80 -1.13 -27.29
CA ARG A 560 10.38 -1.16 -25.94
C ARG A 560 11.64 -2.05 -25.88
N VAL A 561 12.48 -1.82 -24.88
CA VAL A 561 13.49 -2.80 -24.41
C VAL A 561 12.88 -3.56 -23.23
N ALA A 562 12.88 -4.89 -23.29
CA ALA A 562 12.26 -5.76 -22.29
C ALA A 562 13.28 -6.57 -21.47
N ALA A 563 14.49 -6.78 -22.02
CA ALA A 563 15.57 -7.46 -21.32
C ALA A 563 16.91 -6.76 -21.58
N LEU A 564 17.75 -6.73 -20.55
CA LEU A 564 19.15 -6.30 -20.60
C LEU A 564 20.00 -7.36 -19.87
N LYS A 565 21.15 -7.74 -20.44
CA LYS A 565 22.09 -8.69 -19.82
C LYS A 565 23.53 -8.33 -20.22
N VAL A 566 24.45 -8.43 -19.27
CA VAL A 566 25.89 -8.32 -19.53
C VAL A 566 26.45 -9.70 -19.85
N PHE A 567 27.29 -9.80 -20.89
CA PHE A 567 28.01 -11.02 -21.24
C PHE A 567 29.36 -10.71 -21.88
N ASP A 568 30.39 -11.47 -21.53
CA ASP A 568 31.70 -11.43 -22.20
C ASP A 568 31.82 -12.67 -23.12
N GLU A 569 31.88 -12.43 -24.42
CA GLU A 569 32.08 -13.47 -25.45
C GLU A 569 33.58 -13.75 -25.73
N GLY A 570 34.47 -13.39 -24.79
CA GLY A 570 35.92 -13.48 -24.91
C GLY A 570 36.59 -12.25 -25.53
N THR A 571 35.87 -11.12 -25.62
CA THR A 571 36.37 -9.85 -26.19
C THR A 571 36.23 -8.65 -25.25
N GLY A 572 35.90 -8.91 -23.98
CA GLY A 572 35.46 -7.91 -23.02
C GLY A 572 33.93 -7.93 -22.86
N PRO A 573 33.43 -7.54 -21.68
CA PRO A 573 32.01 -7.59 -21.38
C PRO A 573 31.23 -6.59 -22.24
N ALA A 574 30.05 -6.99 -22.67
CA ALA A 574 29.17 -6.19 -23.50
C ALA A 574 27.72 -6.28 -23.01
N LEU A 575 26.96 -5.21 -23.25
CA LEU A 575 25.54 -5.13 -22.93
C LEU A 575 24.71 -5.66 -24.11
N TYR A 576 23.90 -6.67 -23.85
CA TYR A 576 22.94 -7.21 -24.81
C TYR A 576 21.54 -6.73 -24.43
N ALA A 577 20.86 -6.10 -25.39
CA ALA A 577 19.49 -5.61 -25.24
C ALA A 577 18.54 -6.45 -26.07
N GLY A 578 17.39 -6.81 -25.51
CA GLY A 578 16.31 -7.55 -26.16
C GLY A 578 14.98 -6.83 -26.05
N GLY A 579 14.13 -6.90 -27.07
CA GLY A 579 12.81 -6.27 -27.02
C GLY A 579 12.06 -6.17 -28.35
N HIS A 580 11.14 -5.22 -28.41
CA HIS A 580 10.33 -4.88 -29.60
C HIS A 580 10.98 -3.74 -30.40
N PHE A 581 12.21 -3.90 -30.88
CA PHE A 581 12.88 -2.89 -31.72
C PHE A 581 13.50 -3.55 -32.95
N THR A 582 13.69 -2.78 -34.02
CA THR A 582 14.38 -3.25 -35.24
C THR A 582 15.74 -2.59 -35.43
N THR A 583 15.96 -1.45 -34.78
CA THR A 583 17.16 -0.61 -34.91
C THR A 583 17.70 -0.15 -33.55
N ALA A 584 19.02 -0.19 -33.38
CA ALA A 584 19.77 0.26 -32.20
C ALA A 584 20.90 1.21 -32.65
N GLY A 585 20.93 2.46 -32.15
CA GLY A 585 21.92 3.45 -32.58
C GLY A 585 21.91 3.76 -34.09
N GLY A 586 20.77 3.50 -34.76
CA GLY A 586 20.64 3.54 -36.22
C GLY A 586 21.16 2.32 -36.98
N VAL A 587 21.68 1.30 -36.31
CA VAL A 587 22.07 -0.01 -36.89
C VAL A 587 20.86 -0.96 -36.91
N THR A 588 20.66 -1.71 -38.00
CA THR A 588 19.59 -2.74 -38.07
C THR A 588 20.02 -3.99 -37.30
N VAL A 589 19.18 -4.45 -36.37
CA VAL A 589 19.53 -5.47 -35.36
C VAL A 589 18.46 -6.54 -35.13
N ASN A 590 17.18 -6.25 -35.42
CA ASN A 590 16.03 -7.16 -35.25
C ASN A 590 15.91 -7.83 -33.87
N HIS A 591 15.26 -7.12 -32.94
CA HIS A 591 14.81 -7.58 -31.62
C HIS A 591 15.90 -7.96 -30.60
N ILE A 592 17.16 -8.08 -31.01
CA ILE A 592 18.32 -8.22 -30.12
C ILE A 592 19.54 -7.47 -30.66
N ALA A 593 20.25 -6.74 -29.80
CA ALA A 593 21.42 -5.95 -30.15
C ALA A 593 22.53 -6.08 -29.10
N ARG A 594 23.79 -5.95 -29.52
CA ARG A 594 24.97 -5.91 -28.64
C ARG A 594 25.62 -4.54 -28.65
N TRP A 595 25.99 -4.03 -27.48
CA TRP A 595 26.73 -2.79 -27.28
C TRP A 595 28.03 -3.04 -26.51
N ASN A 596 29.16 -2.66 -27.09
CA ASN A 596 30.51 -2.93 -26.59
C ASN A 596 31.13 -1.75 -25.80
N GLY A 597 30.30 -0.93 -25.15
CA GLY A 597 30.73 0.33 -24.53
C GLY A 597 30.80 1.54 -25.49
N THR A 598 30.77 1.34 -26.82
CA THR A 598 30.86 2.45 -27.79
C THR A 598 29.95 2.33 -29.01
N LEU A 599 29.69 1.11 -29.50
CA LEU A 599 28.98 0.86 -30.76
C LEU A 599 27.93 -0.24 -30.62
N TRP A 600 26.79 -0.03 -31.26
CA TRP A 600 25.75 -1.02 -31.46
C TRP A 600 26.08 -1.96 -32.63
N SER A 601 25.81 -3.25 -32.44
CA SER A 601 26.05 -4.32 -33.41
C SER A 601 24.94 -5.37 -33.40
N ALA A 602 24.79 -6.07 -34.52
CA ALA A 602 23.72 -7.04 -34.77
C ALA A 602 24.22 -8.48 -34.58
N LEU A 603 23.46 -9.32 -33.87
CA LEU A 603 23.74 -10.75 -33.76
C LEU A 603 23.33 -11.44 -35.07
N THR A 604 24.29 -11.72 -35.93
CA THR A 604 24.06 -12.18 -37.30
C THR A 604 24.36 -13.67 -37.41
N GLY A 605 23.37 -14.47 -37.78
CA GLY A 605 23.53 -15.90 -38.01
C GLY A 605 23.97 -16.26 -39.43
N ASP A 606 23.94 -17.57 -39.70
CA ASP A 606 24.30 -18.13 -41.01
C ASP A 606 23.50 -17.49 -42.15
N GLY A 607 24.15 -17.35 -43.32
CA GLY A 607 23.56 -16.69 -44.48
C GLY A 607 23.36 -15.17 -44.32
N GLY A 608 23.86 -14.56 -43.24
CA GLY A 608 23.73 -13.12 -43.00
C GLY A 608 22.38 -12.70 -42.42
N ILE A 609 21.62 -13.63 -41.83
CA ILE A 609 20.30 -13.34 -41.26
C ILE A 609 20.46 -12.69 -39.88
N ILE A 610 19.97 -11.45 -39.76
CA ILE A 610 20.12 -10.61 -38.56
C ILE A 610 19.02 -10.91 -37.53
N GLY A 611 19.46 -11.21 -36.31
CA GLY A 611 18.63 -11.23 -35.10
C GLY A 611 17.57 -12.34 -35.08
N VAL A 612 16.44 -12.02 -34.45
CA VAL A 612 15.28 -12.93 -34.30
C VAL A 612 14.03 -12.32 -34.94
N ASN A 613 13.00 -13.14 -35.23
CA ASN A 613 11.84 -12.69 -36.02
C ASN A 613 10.65 -12.12 -35.21
N ASN A 614 10.77 -11.98 -33.90
CA ASN A 614 9.79 -11.34 -33.02
C ASN A 614 10.47 -10.96 -31.68
N ALA A 615 9.75 -10.35 -30.75
CA ALA A 615 10.32 -9.85 -29.51
C ALA A 615 11.10 -10.87 -28.67
N VAL A 616 12.21 -10.38 -28.11
CA VAL A 616 12.92 -10.98 -26.98
C VAL A 616 12.36 -10.39 -25.69
N GLU A 617 12.10 -11.24 -24.70
CA GLU A 617 11.57 -10.85 -23.38
C GLU A 617 12.53 -11.27 -22.24
N ALA A 618 13.46 -12.21 -22.49
CA ALA A 618 14.45 -12.67 -21.52
C ALA A 618 15.81 -12.93 -22.18
N ILE A 619 16.90 -12.64 -21.47
CA ILE A 619 18.28 -12.95 -21.87
C ILE A 619 19.03 -13.43 -20.62
N GLU A 620 19.67 -14.59 -20.69
CA GLU A 620 20.46 -15.17 -19.59
C GLU A 620 21.79 -15.75 -20.11
N VAL A 621 22.79 -15.86 -19.25
CA VAL A 621 24.08 -16.50 -19.54
C VAL A 621 24.11 -17.85 -18.86
N PHE A 622 24.41 -18.91 -19.60
CA PHE A 622 24.53 -20.26 -19.05
C PHE A 622 25.68 -21.01 -19.74
N ASP A 623 26.37 -21.87 -19.00
CA ASP A 623 27.33 -22.82 -19.53
C ASP A 623 26.67 -24.21 -19.53
N ASP A 624 26.46 -24.77 -20.72
CA ASP A 624 25.90 -26.11 -20.93
C ASP A 624 26.98 -27.21 -21.00
N GLY A 625 28.18 -26.92 -20.49
CA GLY A 625 29.37 -27.76 -20.61
C GLY A 625 30.13 -27.55 -21.93
N THR A 626 29.72 -26.60 -22.77
CA THR A 626 30.46 -26.20 -23.98
C THR A 626 31.04 -24.79 -23.92
N GLY A 627 31.01 -24.17 -22.74
CA GLY A 627 31.44 -22.80 -22.47
C GLY A 627 30.25 -21.85 -22.34
N PRO A 628 30.40 -20.71 -21.62
CA PRO A 628 29.34 -19.73 -21.44
C PRO A 628 28.76 -19.24 -22.76
N ALA A 629 27.43 -19.20 -22.85
CA ALA A 629 26.70 -18.72 -24.02
C ALA A 629 25.45 -17.94 -23.61
N LEU A 630 24.93 -17.13 -24.53
CA LEU A 630 23.69 -16.40 -24.34
C LEU A 630 22.48 -17.26 -24.69
N TYR A 631 21.52 -17.31 -23.78
CA TYR A 631 20.22 -17.92 -23.96
C TYR A 631 19.17 -16.84 -24.01
N VAL A 632 18.41 -16.83 -25.09
CA VAL A 632 17.49 -15.76 -25.43
C VAL A 632 16.10 -16.35 -25.48
N GLY A 633 15.16 -15.75 -24.75
CA GLY A 633 13.76 -16.18 -24.64
C GLY A 633 12.80 -15.10 -25.12
N GLY A 634 11.67 -15.47 -25.72
CA GLY A 634 10.66 -14.50 -26.13
C GLY A 634 9.53 -15.07 -26.97
N ALA A 635 8.99 -14.24 -27.88
CA ALA A 635 7.87 -14.55 -28.75
C ALA A 635 8.28 -15.03 -30.17
N PHE A 636 9.58 -15.11 -30.45
CA PHE A 636 10.13 -15.47 -31.77
C PHE A 636 10.06 -16.97 -32.04
N ILE A 637 10.16 -17.36 -33.31
CA ILE A 637 10.21 -18.77 -33.74
C ILE A 637 11.48 -19.10 -34.53
N THR A 638 12.15 -18.07 -35.09
CA THR A 638 13.45 -18.22 -35.77
C THR A 638 14.48 -17.23 -35.24
N ALA A 639 15.73 -17.69 -35.15
CA ALA A 639 16.91 -16.88 -34.79
C ALA A 639 18.04 -17.15 -35.80
N GLY A 640 18.58 -16.11 -36.44
CA GLY A 640 19.63 -16.27 -37.46
C GLY A 640 19.28 -17.23 -38.62
N GLY A 641 17.99 -17.37 -38.94
CA GLY A 641 17.48 -18.33 -39.93
C GLY A 641 17.18 -19.74 -39.40
N VAL A 642 17.67 -20.10 -38.21
CA VAL A 642 17.41 -21.39 -37.56
C VAL A 642 16.02 -21.38 -36.92
N THR A 643 15.27 -22.48 -37.03
CA THR A 643 14.01 -22.65 -36.28
C THR A 643 14.33 -23.09 -34.85
N VAL A 644 13.89 -22.28 -33.88
CA VAL A 644 14.31 -22.37 -32.47
C VAL A 644 13.14 -22.42 -31.49
N ASN A 645 11.95 -21.95 -31.89
CA ASN A 645 10.74 -21.94 -31.06
C ASN A 645 10.92 -21.29 -29.68
N ARG A 646 10.93 -19.95 -29.65
CA ARG A 646 10.81 -19.09 -28.45
C ARG A 646 11.97 -19.12 -27.46
N ILE A 647 12.93 -20.01 -27.65
CA ILE A 647 14.20 -20.01 -26.93
C ILE A 647 15.35 -20.43 -27.86
N ALA A 648 16.47 -19.70 -27.83
CA ALA A 648 17.63 -19.96 -28.67
C ALA A 648 18.94 -19.72 -27.90
N ARG A 649 20.00 -20.41 -28.33
CA ARG A 649 21.37 -20.28 -27.82
C ARG A 649 22.24 -19.55 -28.85
N TRP A 650 23.02 -18.57 -28.39
CA TRP A 650 24.01 -17.82 -29.18
C TRP A 650 25.40 -17.98 -28.55
N ASN A 651 26.35 -18.52 -29.32
CA ASN A 651 27.71 -18.83 -28.87
C ASN A 651 28.76 -17.79 -29.28
N GLY A 652 28.36 -16.54 -29.50
CA GLY A 652 29.22 -15.48 -30.06
C GLY A 652 29.31 -15.48 -31.60
N THR A 653 28.92 -16.57 -32.29
CA THR A 653 29.03 -16.65 -33.76
C THR A 653 27.81 -17.24 -34.48
N THR A 654 27.08 -18.15 -33.84
CA THR A 654 26.01 -18.94 -34.46
C THR A 654 24.81 -19.08 -33.52
N TRP A 655 23.62 -19.11 -34.12
CA TRP A 655 22.37 -19.41 -33.43
C TRP A 655 22.08 -20.91 -33.46
N SER A 656 21.66 -21.46 -32.33
CA SER A 656 21.32 -22.87 -32.20
C SER A 656 20.04 -23.06 -31.39
N ALA A 657 19.37 -24.19 -31.62
CA ALA A 657 18.07 -24.50 -31.06
C ALA A 657 18.21 -25.47 -29.87
N LEU A 658 17.52 -25.17 -28.75
CA LEU A 658 17.47 -26.07 -27.60
C LEU A 658 16.53 -27.22 -27.93
N SER A 659 17.11 -28.33 -28.38
CA SER A 659 16.37 -29.54 -28.72
C SER A 659 15.98 -30.33 -27.47
N GLY A 660 15.00 -31.21 -27.60
CA GLY A 660 14.57 -32.15 -26.57
C GLY A 660 14.00 -33.42 -27.20
N PRO A 661 13.50 -34.36 -26.37
CA PRO A 661 13.22 -35.73 -26.80
C PRO A 661 12.17 -35.86 -27.90
N ASN A 662 11.26 -34.89 -28.06
CA ASN A 662 10.15 -34.93 -29.02
C ASN A 662 9.99 -33.63 -29.84
N GLY A 663 10.96 -32.70 -29.79
CA GLY A 663 10.84 -31.42 -30.49
C GLY A 663 11.84 -30.36 -30.03
N THR A 664 11.63 -29.13 -30.48
CA THR A 664 12.58 -28.02 -30.33
C THR A 664 11.94 -26.85 -29.57
N GLY A 665 12.67 -26.29 -28.60
CA GLY A 665 12.30 -25.10 -27.85
C GLY A 665 11.02 -25.26 -27.03
N VAL A 666 10.27 -24.15 -26.88
CA VAL A 666 9.00 -24.12 -26.12
C VAL A 666 7.82 -23.62 -26.95
N THR A 667 6.63 -24.14 -26.64
CA THR A 667 5.39 -23.83 -27.38
C THR A 667 4.15 -23.80 -26.46
N PRO A 668 3.05 -23.12 -26.82
CA PRO A 668 2.85 -22.28 -28.01
C PRO A 668 3.02 -20.76 -27.76
N PHE A 669 3.35 -20.35 -26.53
CA PHE A 669 3.48 -18.95 -26.10
C PHE A 669 4.86 -18.65 -25.51
N SER A 670 5.14 -17.37 -25.28
CA SER A 670 6.48 -16.84 -24.99
C SER A 670 7.13 -17.38 -23.71
N VAL A 671 8.46 -17.39 -23.73
CA VAL A 671 9.31 -17.31 -22.53
C VAL A 671 9.31 -15.84 -22.08
N TYR A 672 9.23 -15.61 -20.76
CA TYR A 672 9.31 -14.27 -20.14
C TYR A 672 10.47 -14.16 -19.14
N ALA A 673 10.96 -15.27 -18.60
CA ALA A 673 12.12 -15.31 -17.72
C ALA A 673 13.04 -16.48 -18.05
N LEU A 674 14.33 -16.25 -17.86
CA LEU A 674 15.38 -17.25 -17.88
C LEU A 674 16.23 -17.03 -16.63
N THR A 675 16.65 -18.10 -15.96
CA THR A 675 17.63 -18.04 -14.88
C THR A 675 18.43 -19.34 -14.84
N THR A 676 19.57 -19.33 -14.15
CA THR A 676 20.39 -20.52 -13.89
C THR A 676 20.23 -20.91 -12.42
N PHE A 677 20.10 -22.21 -12.16
CA PHE A 677 19.98 -22.74 -10.80
C PHE A 677 20.55 -24.16 -10.75
N ASP A 678 21.13 -24.54 -9.61
CA ASP A 678 21.48 -25.92 -9.32
C ASP A 678 20.49 -26.44 -8.27
N ASP A 679 19.69 -27.43 -8.67
CA ASP A 679 18.71 -28.11 -7.81
C ASP A 679 19.29 -29.30 -7.05
N GLY A 680 20.62 -29.39 -6.95
CA GLY A 680 21.36 -30.54 -6.43
C GLY A 680 21.61 -31.63 -7.49
N THR A 681 21.25 -31.38 -8.76
CA THR A 681 21.55 -32.28 -9.88
C THR A 681 22.48 -31.66 -10.93
N GLY A 682 23.13 -30.55 -10.59
CA GLY A 682 24.05 -29.80 -11.43
C GLY A 682 23.39 -28.56 -12.05
N PRO A 683 24.17 -27.53 -12.42
CA PRO A 683 23.64 -26.29 -12.98
C PRO A 683 22.78 -26.52 -14.22
N ALA A 684 21.60 -25.90 -14.24
CA ALA A 684 20.67 -25.98 -15.36
C ALA A 684 20.03 -24.63 -15.68
N LEU A 685 19.57 -24.49 -16.92
CA LEU A 685 18.79 -23.35 -17.37
C LEU A 685 17.31 -23.57 -17.09
N TYR A 686 16.67 -22.63 -16.41
CA TYR A 686 15.24 -22.64 -16.13
C TYR A 686 14.56 -21.59 -17.00
N ALA A 687 13.65 -22.05 -17.87
CA ALA A 687 12.82 -21.19 -18.70
C ALA A 687 11.42 -21.10 -18.09
N ALA A 688 10.92 -19.89 -17.89
CA ALA A 688 9.54 -19.66 -17.46
C ALA A 688 8.78 -18.73 -18.42
N GLY A 689 7.46 -18.93 -18.52
CA GLY A 689 6.64 -18.12 -19.41
C GLY A 689 5.15 -18.50 -19.41
N ASN A 690 4.51 -18.40 -20.58
CA ASN A 690 3.13 -18.87 -20.82
C ASN A 690 3.05 -20.15 -21.67
N PHE A 691 4.18 -20.83 -21.91
CA PHE A 691 4.22 -22.06 -22.70
C PHE A 691 3.59 -23.26 -21.96
N GLY A 692 3.23 -24.31 -22.72
CA GLY A 692 2.70 -25.58 -22.22
C GLY A 692 3.55 -26.81 -22.55
N THR A 693 4.56 -26.67 -23.41
CA THR A 693 5.50 -27.75 -23.75
C THR A 693 6.93 -27.24 -23.85
N ALA A 694 7.90 -28.07 -23.45
CA ALA A 694 9.33 -27.86 -23.67
C ALA A 694 9.95 -29.13 -24.26
N GLY A 695 10.78 -29.01 -25.31
CA GLY A 695 11.38 -30.16 -25.99
C GLY A 695 10.36 -31.16 -26.59
N GLY A 696 9.14 -30.70 -26.84
CA GLY A 696 7.99 -31.52 -27.25
C GLY A 696 7.29 -32.30 -26.12
N ALA A 697 7.82 -32.30 -24.90
CA ALA A 697 7.17 -32.85 -23.72
C ALA A 697 6.24 -31.83 -23.03
N SER A 698 5.28 -32.28 -22.24
CA SER A 698 4.42 -31.39 -21.44
C SER A 698 5.24 -30.73 -20.33
N ALA A 699 5.21 -29.40 -20.29
CA ALA A 699 5.87 -28.59 -19.26
C ALA A 699 5.09 -27.27 -19.13
N SER A 700 4.21 -27.20 -18.13
CA SER A 700 3.36 -26.04 -17.91
C SER A 700 4.16 -24.90 -17.26
N ARG A 701 4.39 -23.83 -18.01
CA ARG A 701 4.88 -22.51 -17.54
C ARG A 701 6.31 -22.44 -17.01
N ILE A 702 6.91 -23.52 -16.50
CA ILE A 702 8.35 -23.63 -16.20
C ILE A 702 8.89 -24.95 -16.72
N ALA A 703 10.11 -24.93 -17.25
CA ALA A 703 10.88 -26.11 -17.64
C ALA A 703 12.36 -25.92 -17.31
N ARG A 704 13.02 -27.01 -16.90
CA ARG A 704 14.47 -27.14 -16.67
C ARG A 704 15.12 -27.70 -17.93
N TRP A 705 16.31 -27.21 -18.27
CA TRP A 705 17.13 -27.74 -19.35
C TRP A 705 18.55 -28.04 -18.84
N ASP A 706 18.95 -29.32 -18.89
CA ASP A 706 20.19 -29.85 -18.29
C ASP A 706 21.45 -29.69 -19.17
N GLY A 707 21.38 -28.85 -20.21
CA GLY A 707 22.37 -28.78 -21.29
C GLY A 707 22.08 -29.71 -22.48
N THR A 708 21.18 -30.69 -22.32
CA THR A 708 20.80 -31.66 -23.38
C THR A 708 19.29 -31.88 -23.47
N ASN A 709 18.61 -32.07 -22.33
CA ASN A 709 17.21 -32.51 -22.22
C ASN A 709 16.35 -31.49 -21.49
N TRP A 710 15.06 -31.48 -21.85
CA TRP A 710 14.04 -30.70 -21.15
C TRP A 710 13.28 -31.57 -20.14
N SER A 711 13.07 -31.06 -18.92
CA SER A 711 12.20 -31.64 -17.89
C SER A 711 11.25 -30.60 -17.29
N SER A 712 10.13 -31.07 -16.72
CA SER A 712 9.12 -30.22 -16.08
C SER A 712 9.33 -30.14 -14.57
N LEU A 713 9.14 -28.95 -13.98
CA LEU A 713 9.11 -28.75 -12.51
C LEU A 713 7.69 -28.98 -11.91
N GLY A 714 6.76 -29.51 -12.70
CA GLY A 714 5.38 -29.72 -12.30
C GLY A 714 5.12 -31.09 -11.68
N ILE A 715 4.02 -31.22 -10.93
CA ILE A 715 3.50 -32.52 -10.49
C ILE A 715 3.14 -33.35 -11.74
N PRO A 716 3.67 -34.57 -11.92
CA PRO A 716 3.42 -35.35 -13.13
C PRO A 716 1.92 -35.64 -13.35
N GLY A 717 1.36 -35.13 -14.45
CA GLY A 717 -0.01 -35.43 -14.91
C GLY A 717 -1.03 -34.31 -14.78
N GLU A 718 -0.72 -33.19 -14.11
CA GLU A 718 -1.61 -32.03 -14.01
C GLU A 718 -1.07 -30.83 -14.81
N ASN A 719 -1.97 -30.04 -15.41
CA ASN A 719 -1.64 -28.72 -15.99
C ASN A 719 -1.43 -27.69 -14.85
N ALA A 720 -0.42 -27.92 -14.02
CA ALA A 720 -0.36 -27.42 -12.65
C ALA A 720 -0.39 -25.89 -12.52
N ILE A 721 0.20 -25.13 -13.44
CA ILE A 721 0.34 -23.68 -13.31
C ILE A 721 -0.66 -22.98 -14.23
N HIS A 722 -1.71 -22.42 -13.62
CA HIS A 722 -2.70 -21.58 -14.30
C HIS A 722 -2.18 -20.14 -14.38
N ASN A 723 -2.15 -19.56 -15.59
CA ASN A 723 -1.53 -18.28 -15.97
C ASN A 723 0.00 -18.31 -16.10
N ALA A 724 0.60 -17.15 -16.37
CA ALA A 724 1.98 -17.03 -16.83
C ALA A 724 2.91 -16.55 -15.71
N ILE A 725 4.13 -17.07 -15.74
CA ILE A 725 5.23 -16.64 -14.87
C ILE A 725 6.02 -15.53 -15.58
N ARG A 726 6.57 -14.60 -14.79
CA ARG A 726 7.13 -13.31 -15.23
C ARG A 726 8.59 -13.16 -14.86
N ALA A 727 8.98 -13.53 -13.64
CA ALA A 727 10.36 -13.58 -13.20
C ALA A 727 10.67 -14.91 -12.51
N LEU A 728 11.95 -15.25 -12.57
CA LEU A 728 12.60 -16.27 -11.77
C LEU A 728 13.81 -15.62 -11.11
N THR A 729 14.07 -15.91 -9.84
CA THR A 729 15.38 -15.62 -9.21
C THR A 729 15.80 -16.80 -8.35
N VAL A 730 17.10 -16.97 -8.17
CA VAL A 730 17.64 -17.78 -7.07
C VAL A 730 17.73 -16.90 -5.84
N PHE A 731 17.36 -17.44 -4.68
CA PHE A 731 17.48 -16.78 -3.39
C PHE A 731 17.65 -17.85 -2.29
N ASP A 732 18.43 -17.54 -1.27
CA ASP A 732 18.48 -18.30 -0.02
C ASP A 732 17.79 -17.45 1.05
N ASP A 733 16.68 -17.96 1.59
CA ASP A 733 15.92 -17.33 2.66
C ASP A 733 16.29 -17.87 4.06
N GLY A 734 17.40 -18.60 4.16
CA GLY A 734 17.86 -19.29 5.36
C GLY A 734 17.55 -20.79 5.38
N THR A 735 16.82 -21.32 4.38
CA THR A 735 16.58 -22.77 4.24
C THR A 735 17.40 -23.40 3.11
N GLY A 736 18.43 -22.72 2.60
CA GLY A 736 19.25 -23.14 1.47
C GLY A 736 18.78 -22.54 0.13
N PRO A 737 19.66 -22.47 -0.89
CA PRO A 737 19.34 -21.85 -2.17
C PRO A 737 18.13 -22.51 -2.86
N ALA A 738 17.18 -21.67 -3.25
CA ALA A 738 15.94 -22.09 -3.89
C ALA A 738 15.60 -21.21 -5.09
N LEU A 739 14.83 -21.78 -6.02
CA LEU A 739 14.29 -21.07 -7.17
C LEU A 739 12.94 -20.42 -6.80
N PHE A 740 12.89 -19.10 -6.76
CA PHE A 740 11.65 -18.35 -6.56
C PHE A 740 11.07 -17.94 -7.91
N ALA A 741 9.76 -18.16 -8.09
CA ALA A 741 9.02 -17.85 -9.29
C ALA A 741 7.86 -16.91 -8.97
N CYS A 742 7.65 -15.87 -9.78
CA CYS A 742 6.50 -14.97 -9.60
C CYS A 742 5.75 -14.69 -10.91
N GLY A 743 4.47 -14.30 -10.81
CA GLY A 743 3.64 -14.06 -11.98
C GLY A 743 2.18 -13.74 -11.64
N ALA A 744 1.29 -14.11 -12.57
CA ALA A 744 -0.16 -13.92 -12.46
C ALA A 744 -0.93 -15.20 -12.08
N PHE A 745 -0.25 -16.17 -11.45
CA PHE A 745 -0.80 -17.46 -11.06
C PHE A 745 -1.33 -17.43 -9.63
N TYR A 746 -2.37 -18.21 -9.32
CA TYR A 746 -2.91 -18.34 -7.97
C TYR A 746 -2.47 -19.65 -7.29
N SER A 747 -2.28 -20.72 -8.07
CA SER A 747 -1.84 -22.03 -7.58
C SER A 747 -0.80 -22.70 -8.48
N ILE A 748 -0.07 -23.64 -7.90
CA ILE A 748 0.78 -24.62 -8.60
C ILE A 748 0.25 -26.02 -8.23
N GLY A 749 -0.55 -26.59 -9.13
CA GLY A 749 -1.37 -27.77 -8.85
C GLY A 749 -2.41 -27.39 -7.79
N ASN A 750 -2.48 -28.21 -6.74
CA ASN A 750 -3.34 -27.97 -5.57
C ASN A 750 -2.72 -27.06 -4.50
N LEU A 751 -1.47 -26.61 -4.66
CA LEU A 751 -0.81 -25.67 -3.75
C LEU A 751 -1.32 -24.24 -4.02
N ASN A 752 -1.99 -23.63 -3.05
CA ASN A 752 -2.23 -22.19 -3.06
C ASN A 752 -0.94 -21.44 -2.71
N CYS A 753 -0.55 -20.50 -3.56
CA CYS A 753 0.70 -19.74 -3.40
C CYS A 753 0.60 -18.29 -3.88
N SER A 754 -0.47 -17.90 -4.60
CA SER A 754 -0.84 -16.52 -4.94
C SER A 754 0.32 -15.60 -5.38
N GLY A 755 0.66 -15.66 -6.67
CA GLY A 755 1.58 -14.74 -7.33
C GLY A 755 3.08 -15.01 -7.11
N VAL A 756 3.47 -15.71 -6.05
CA VAL A 756 4.88 -16.05 -5.75
C VAL A 756 5.02 -17.43 -5.09
N ALA A 757 5.99 -18.23 -5.53
CA ALA A 757 6.25 -19.57 -5.01
C ALA A 757 7.74 -19.90 -5.00
N LYS A 758 8.15 -20.79 -4.08
CA LYS A 758 9.53 -21.26 -3.89
C LYS A 758 9.65 -22.73 -4.32
N TRP A 759 10.73 -23.08 -5.00
CA TRP A 759 11.10 -24.45 -5.37
C TRP A 759 12.46 -24.81 -4.77
N ASN A 760 12.47 -25.80 -3.87
CA ASN A 760 13.67 -26.20 -3.11
C ASN A 760 14.49 -27.33 -3.79
N GLY A 761 14.36 -27.50 -5.11
CA GLY A 761 14.92 -28.62 -5.86
C GLY A 761 14.01 -29.86 -5.94
N PHE A 762 13.06 -30.02 -5.01
CA PHE A 762 12.21 -31.23 -4.92
C PHE A 762 10.70 -30.95 -4.92
N GLN A 763 10.26 -29.84 -4.34
CA GLN A 763 8.85 -29.48 -4.22
C GLN A 763 8.62 -27.96 -4.22
N TRP A 764 7.39 -27.56 -4.58
CA TRP A 764 6.92 -26.18 -4.47
C TRP A 764 6.35 -25.89 -3.09
N SER A 765 6.59 -24.69 -2.57
CA SER A 765 5.92 -24.12 -1.40
C SER A 765 5.48 -22.67 -1.66
N GLY A 766 4.46 -22.23 -0.92
CA GLY A 766 3.99 -20.83 -0.94
C GLY A 766 4.59 -20.04 0.24
N LEU A 767 4.88 -18.76 0.01
CA LEU A 767 5.46 -17.87 1.02
C LEU A 767 4.37 -17.44 2.00
N SER A 768 4.28 -18.13 3.14
CA SER A 768 3.20 -17.97 4.12
C SER A 768 3.42 -16.75 5.01
N GLY A 769 2.33 -16.09 5.42
CA GLY A 769 2.33 -15.02 6.42
C GLY A 769 1.16 -15.13 7.39
N PRO A 770 0.97 -14.14 8.28
CA PRO A 770 0.02 -14.24 9.39
C PRO A 770 -1.44 -14.51 9.00
N ALA A 771 -1.89 -13.99 7.85
CA ALA A 771 -3.28 -14.07 7.41
C ALA A 771 -3.45 -14.48 5.92
N GLY A 772 -2.37 -14.91 5.26
CA GLY A 772 -2.39 -15.26 3.83
C GLY A 772 -1.13 -15.97 3.35
N ILE A 773 -1.12 -16.37 2.08
CA ILE A 773 0.02 -17.00 1.41
C ILE A 773 0.29 -16.24 0.10
N GLY A 774 1.54 -15.92 -0.18
CA GLY A 774 1.95 -15.13 -1.33
C GLY A 774 1.47 -13.69 -1.24
N VAL A 775 1.02 -13.14 -2.37
CA VAL A 775 0.50 -11.77 -2.49
C VAL A 775 -0.97 -11.76 -2.95
N SER A 776 -1.72 -10.73 -2.57
CA SER A 776 -3.14 -10.59 -2.95
C SER A 776 -3.59 -9.13 -3.09
N GLY A 777 -4.72 -8.88 -3.76
CA GLY A 777 -5.45 -7.61 -3.63
C GLY A 777 -6.17 -7.10 -4.88
N THR A 778 -5.60 -7.26 -6.07
CA THR A 778 -6.17 -6.76 -7.33
C THR A 778 -6.86 -7.87 -8.12
N ASN A 779 -7.88 -7.53 -8.91
CA ASN A 779 -8.50 -8.48 -9.86
C ASN A 779 -7.50 -8.95 -10.93
N ASP A 780 -6.49 -8.12 -11.23
CA ASP A 780 -5.37 -8.40 -12.12
C ASP A 780 -4.06 -8.58 -11.33
N LEU A 781 -4.03 -9.55 -10.40
CA LEU A 781 -2.82 -9.90 -9.65
C LEU A 781 -1.67 -10.22 -10.61
N PHE A 782 -0.59 -9.44 -10.56
CA PHE A 782 0.46 -9.51 -11.56
C PHE A 782 1.83 -9.17 -10.98
N VAL A 783 2.50 -10.16 -10.42
CA VAL A 783 3.89 -10.02 -9.95
C VAL A 783 4.84 -10.07 -11.16
N ARG A 784 5.84 -9.19 -11.18
CA ARG A 784 6.75 -8.98 -12.32
C ARG A 784 8.22 -9.09 -11.97
N ALA A 785 8.61 -8.66 -10.78
CA ALA A 785 10.00 -8.49 -10.39
C ALA A 785 10.30 -9.23 -9.09
N LEU A 786 11.52 -9.75 -9.00
CA LEU A 786 12.12 -10.35 -7.82
C LEU A 786 13.58 -9.87 -7.75
N ALA A 787 14.07 -9.47 -6.58
CA ALA A 787 15.48 -9.19 -6.36
C ALA A 787 15.88 -9.42 -4.90
N ALA A 788 17.07 -9.97 -4.69
CA ALA A 788 17.71 -10.00 -3.38
C ALA A 788 18.35 -8.62 -3.10
N PHE A 789 18.14 -8.06 -1.91
CA PHE A 789 18.82 -6.84 -1.45
C PHE A 789 18.88 -6.85 0.09
N ASP A 790 19.94 -6.27 0.65
CA ASP A 790 20.07 -6.02 2.08
C ASP A 790 19.94 -4.52 2.33
N ASP A 791 18.88 -4.14 3.05
CA ASP A 791 18.57 -2.77 3.46
C ASP A 791 19.23 -2.36 4.79
N GLY A 792 20.13 -3.21 5.32
CA GLY A 792 20.71 -3.07 6.65
C GLY A 792 19.90 -3.72 7.76
N SER A 793 18.73 -4.32 7.47
CA SER A 793 18.02 -5.23 8.37
C SER A 793 18.27 -6.71 8.06
N GLY A 794 19.20 -7.00 7.15
CA GLY A 794 19.51 -8.34 6.67
C GLY A 794 18.89 -8.62 5.31
N LEU A 795 19.56 -9.46 4.53
CA LEU A 795 19.19 -9.84 3.19
C LEU A 795 17.70 -10.25 3.08
N GLY A 796 16.99 -9.67 2.12
CA GLY A 796 15.60 -10.00 1.82
C GLY A 796 15.32 -10.10 0.34
N LEU A 797 14.28 -10.86 0.00
CA LEU A 797 13.73 -10.96 -1.34
C LEU A 797 12.63 -9.92 -1.51
N TYR A 798 12.89 -8.91 -2.32
CA TYR A 798 11.91 -7.91 -2.71
C TYR A 798 11.06 -8.44 -3.85
N VAL A 799 9.76 -8.29 -3.72
CA VAL A 799 8.74 -8.79 -4.64
C VAL A 799 7.96 -7.60 -5.17
N GLY A 800 7.95 -7.42 -6.50
CA GLY A 800 7.41 -6.24 -7.16
C GLY A 800 6.37 -6.59 -8.22
N GLY A 801 5.26 -5.84 -8.28
CA GLY A 801 4.17 -6.07 -9.23
C GLY A 801 2.93 -5.24 -8.90
N SER A 802 1.75 -5.74 -9.29
CA SER A 802 0.45 -5.20 -8.85
C SER A 802 -0.19 -6.12 -7.82
N PHE A 803 -0.28 -5.67 -6.57
CA PHE A 803 -0.92 -6.32 -5.42
C PHE A 803 -1.09 -5.31 -4.27
N LYS A 804 -1.91 -5.64 -3.26
CA LYS A 804 -2.20 -4.78 -2.08
C LYS A 804 -1.71 -5.34 -0.74
N SER A 805 -1.32 -6.61 -0.71
CA SER A 805 -0.86 -7.29 0.49
C SER A 805 0.10 -8.44 0.16
N ALA A 806 0.95 -8.80 1.12
CA ALA A 806 1.82 -9.96 1.10
C ALA A 806 1.71 -10.72 2.43
N GLY A 807 1.44 -12.03 2.40
CA GLY A 807 1.20 -12.81 3.62
C GLY A 807 -0.05 -12.41 4.43
N GLY A 808 -0.92 -11.59 3.85
CA GLY A 808 -2.04 -10.92 4.55
C GLY A 808 -1.69 -9.58 5.20
N ILE A 809 -0.42 -9.16 5.13
CA ILE A 809 0.08 -7.86 5.63
C ILE A 809 -0.11 -6.82 4.53
N VAL A 810 -0.57 -5.61 4.87
CA VAL A 810 -0.74 -4.50 3.92
C VAL A 810 0.62 -4.06 3.36
N SER A 811 0.74 -4.10 2.04
CA SER A 811 1.97 -3.78 1.30
C SER A 811 1.58 -3.66 -0.18
N GLU A 812 1.66 -2.46 -0.75
CA GLU A 812 1.16 -2.17 -2.10
C GLU A 812 2.30 -2.06 -3.13
N ASN A 813 2.14 -2.81 -4.22
CA ASN A 813 3.05 -2.91 -5.38
C ASN A 813 4.49 -3.42 -5.13
N ILE A 814 5.01 -3.32 -3.91
CA ILE A 814 6.34 -3.82 -3.50
C ILE A 814 6.30 -4.35 -2.06
N ALA A 815 6.87 -5.53 -1.82
CA ALA A 815 6.93 -6.21 -0.52
C ALA A 815 8.33 -6.80 -0.26
N LYS A 816 8.71 -7.00 1.01
CA LYS A 816 9.94 -7.70 1.41
C LYS A 816 9.63 -9.03 2.10
N TRP A 817 10.20 -10.11 1.59
CA TRP A 817 10.31 -11.41 2.27
C TRP A 817 11.69 -11.47 2.93
N GLN A 818 11.72 -11.38 4.27
CA GLN A 818 12.93 -11.41 5.06
C GLN A 818 13.53 -12.81 5.05
N ALA A 819 14.79 -12.96 4.65
CA ALA A 819 15.52 -14.20 4.94
C ALA A 819 15.75 -14.28 6.45
N CYS A 820 15.76 -15.48 6.99
CA CYS A 820 16.42 -15.68 8.27
C CYS A 820 17.92 -15.36 8.10
N PRO A 821 18.55 -14.57 8.99
CA PRO A 821 20.01 -14.53 9.07
C PRO A 821 20.50 -15.94 9.36
N MET A 822 21.09 -16.57 8.35
CA MET A 822 22.01 -17.68 8.58
C MET A 822 23.02 -17.21 9.62
N ALA A 823 23.28 -18.00 10.65
CA ALA A 823 24.57 -17.89 11.33
C ALA A 823 25.64 -17.90 10.24
N SER A 824 26.48 -16.86 10.20
CA SER A 824 27.24 -16.44 9.01
C SER A 824 27.74 -17.64 8.20
N PRO A 825 27.52 -17.67 6.86
CA PRO A 825 27.75 -18.86 6.05
C PRO A 825 29.11 -19.45 6.41
N PRO A 826 29.18 -20.75 6.81
CA PRO A 826 30.26 -21.27 7.62
C PRO A 826 31.58 -20.99 6.93
N CYS A 827 32.33 -20.02 7.45
CA CYS A 827 33.58 -19.59 6.86
C CYS A 827 34.53 -20.78 6.95
N PRO A 828 34.86 -21.50 5.86
CA PRO A 828 35.44 -22.83 6.02
C PRO A 828 36.86 -22.77 6.60
N ALA A 829 37.49 -21.59 6.51
CA ALA A 829 38.77 -21.30 7.14
C ALA A 829 38.67 -20.94 8.65
N ASP A 830 37.49 -20.59 9.18
CA ASP A 830 37.21 -20.49 10.62
C ASP A 830 36.95 -21.89 11.16
N VAL A 831 38.02 -22.67 11.26
CA VAL A 831 37.97 -24.06 11.73
C VAL A 831 37.81 -24.17 13.24
N ASN A 832 37.80 -23.05 13.97
CA ASN A 832 37.63 -23.04 15.42
C ASN A 832 36.20 -22.61 15.84
N GLY A 833 35.50 -21.87 14.97
CA GLY A 833 34.11 -21.45 15.12
C GLY A 833 33.93 -20.19 15.98
N ASP A 834 34.95 -19.31 16.07
CA ASP A 834 34.89 -18.06 16.86
C ASP A 834 34.44 -16.82 16.05
N GLY A 835 34.27 -16.97 14.73
CA GLY A 835 33.86 -15.91 13.80
C GLY A 835 34.99 -14.97 13.36
N VAL A 836 36.26 -15.27 13.67
CA VAL A 836 37.39 -14.37 13.40
C VAL A 836 38.60 -15.12 12.84
N LEU A 837 38.83 -15.07 11.52
CA LEU A 837 40.03 -15.65 10.90
C LEU A 837 41.33 -15.09 11.51
N ASN A 838 42.04 -15.94 12.26
CA ASN A 838 43.25 -15.57 12.95
C ASN A 838 44.24 -16.74 13.08
N PHE A 839 45.27 -16.59 13.90
CA PHE A 839 46.30 -17.61 14.10
C PHE A 839 45.74 -18.91 14.73
N PHE A 840 44.68 -18.82 15.53
CA PHE A 840 44.08 -19.98 16.20
C PHE A 840 43.44 -20.96 15.21
N ASP A 841 42.93 -20.48 14.07
CA ASP A 841 42.41 -21.33 12.99
C ASP A 841 43.51 -22.12 12.31
N ILE A 842 44.60 -21.44 11.94
CA ILE A 842 45.79 -22.10 11.38
C ILE A 842 46.31 -23.16 12.36
N GLN A 843 46.33 -22.85 13.66
CA GLN A 843 46.73 -23.79 14.69
C GLN A 843 45.77 -24.99 14.78
N HIS A 844 44.45 -24.78 14.69
CA HIS A 844 43.44 -25.83 14.80
C HIS A 844 43.42 -26.73 13.54
N PHE A 845 43.54 -26.15 12.34
CA PHE A 845 43.72 -26.88 11.08
C PHE A 845 44.98 -27.75 11.11
N LEU A 846 46.13 -27.21 11.54
CA LEU A 846 47.36 -27.98 11.65
C LEU A 846 47.26 -29.11 12.69
N ALA A 847 46.49 -28.93 13.77
CA ALA A 847 46.21 -29.98 14.74
C ALA A 847 45.31 -31.08 14.17
N ALA A 848 44.28 -30.72 13.40
CA ALA A 848 43.41 -31.66 12.70
C ALA A 848 44.18 -32.45 11.62
N PHE A 849 44.94 -31.77 10.76
CA PHE A 849 45.75 -32.37 9.70
C PHE A 849 46.81 -33.34 10.27
N SER A 850 47.55 -32.93 11.30
CA SER A 850 48.59 -33.78 11.92
C SER A 850 48.04 -34.95 12.75
N SER A 851 46.77 -34.92 13.15
CA SER A 851 46.09 -36.02 13.86
C SER A 851 45.33 -36.99 12.94
N GLY A 852 45.28 -36.72 11.63
CA GLY A 852 44.53 -37.52 10.67
C GLY A 852 43.01 -37.32 10.78
N ASN A 853 42.56 -36.16 11.28
CA ASN A 853 41.15 -35.85 11.47
C ASN A 853 40.51 -35.49 10.12
N PRO A 854 39.37 -36.12 9.72
CA PRO A 854 38.63 -35.73 8.51
C PRO A 854 38.20 -34.26 8.44
N ALA A 855 38.16 -33.53 9.57
CA ALA A 855 37.94 -32.09 9.58
C ALA A 855 39.05 -31.25 8.90
N ALA A 856 40.16 -31.87 8.48
CA ALA A 856 41.21 -31.23 7.68
C ALA A 856 41.20 -31.67 6.20
N ASP A 857 40.26 -32.52 5.77
CA ASP A 857 40.00 -32.89 4.38
C ASP A 857 39.09 -31.79 3.78
N PHE A 858 39.73 -30.79 3.19
CA PHE A 858 39.09 -29.57 2.69
C PHE A 858 38.60 -29.73 1.26
N ASN A 859 39.21 -30.61 0.48
CA ASN A 859 38.80 -30.86 -0.90
C ASN A 859 37.72 -31.96 -1.01
N GLY A 860 37.50 -32.75 0.05
CA GLY A 860 36.48 -33.77 0.16
C GLY A 860 36.81 -35.10 -0.55
N ASP A 861 38.09 -35.34 -0.88
CA ASP A 861 38.51 -36.53 -1.65
C ASP A 861 38.80 -37.77 -0.79
N GLY A 862 38.82 -37.63 0.53
CA GLY A 862 39.07 -38.71 1.49
C GLY A 862 40.55 -38.92 1.83
N THR A 863 41.47 -38.06 1.34
CA THR A 863 42.91 -38.17 1.57
C THR A 863 43.56 -36.85 1.98
N LEU A 864 43.99 -36.78 3.25
CA LEU A 864 44.71 -35.62 3.81
C LEU A 864 46.08 -35.42 3.14
N ASP A 865 46.19 -34.44 2.24
CA ASP A 865 47.42 -34.16 1.50
C ASP A 865 47.72 -32.65 1.30
N PHE A 866 48.59 -32.31 0.34
CA PHE A 866 48.97 -30.92 0.07
C PHE A 866 47.82 -30.07 -0.47
N PHE A 867 46.84 -30.66 -1.18
CA PHE A 867 45.74 -29.93 -1.79
C PHE A 867 44.76 -29.38 -0.74
N ASP A 868 44.57 -30.07 0.39
CA ASP A 868 43.82 -29.53 1.53
C ASP A 868 44.47 -28.29 2.13
N VAL A 869 45.78 -28.36 2.35
CA VAL A 869 46.57 -27.23 2.87
C VAL A 869 46.52 -26.06 1.90
N GLN A 870 46.59 -26.32 0.60
CA GLN A 870 46.46 -25.29 -0.44
C GLN A 870 45.06 -24.66 -0.44
N LEU A 871 44.00 -25.45 -0.28
CA LEU A 871 42.62 -24.96 -0.27
C LEU A 871 42.30 -24.18 1.01
N PHE A 872 42.66 -24.69 2.19
CA PHE A 872 42.55 -23.97 3.46
C PHE A 872 43.27 -22.62 3.42
N LEU A 873 44.52 -22.57 2.93
CA LEU A 873 45.26 -21.31 2.80
C LEU A 873 44.66 -20.35 1.76
N GLY A 874 44.04 -20.88 0.69
CA GLY A 874 43.30 -20.08 -0.28
C GLY A 874 42.07 -19.42 0.32
N LEU A 875 41.29 -20.18 1.10
CA LEU A 875 40.09 -19.70 1.80
C LEU A 875 40.46 -18.72 2.92
N PHE A 876 41.47 -19.03 3.73
CA PHE A 876 41.97 -18.14 4.79
C PHE A 876 42.49 -16.80 4.24
N ALA A 877 43.08 -16.81 3.04
CA ALA A 877 43.53 -15.59 2.36
C ALA A 877 42.40 -14.81 1.65
N ALA A 878 41.27 -15.45 1.37
CA ALA A 878 40.10 -14.82 0.75
C ALA A 878 39.24 -14.05 1.76
N GLY A 879 39.17 -14.51 3.01
CA GLY A 879 38.32 -13.93 4.04
C GLY A 879 37.04 -14.76 4.29
N CYS A 880 36.09 -14.16 5.02
CA CYS A 880 34.75 -14.72 5.26
C CYS A 880 33.65 -13.89 4.56
N ASP A 881 34.03 -13.04 3.60
CA ASP A 881 33.16 -12.09 2.88
C ASP A 881 32.63 -12.66 1.56
#